data_AF-A0A6G9YM05-F1
#
_entry.id   AF-A0A6G9YM05-F1
#
_cell.length_a   1.000
_cell.length_b   1.000
_cell.length_c   1.000
_cell.angle_alpha   90.00
_cell.angle_beta   90.00
_cell.angle_gamma   90.00
#
_symmetry.space_group_name_H-M   'P 1'
#
loop_
_entity.id
_entity.type
_entity.pdbx_description
1 polymer ?
#
loop_
_entity_poly.entity_id
_entity_poly.type
_entity_poly.pdbx_seq_one_letter_code
_entity_poly.pdbx_strand_id
1 'polypeptide(L)'
;MDPALRQLIEFGGPDDEVSVLVRLGGGAALPEAVRVVSRFGPIATVRLPRIAVAELRAHPDVLSVKAPRLYRPDVFTDSAGIADLAVLDTDGRRPSDPVVSGRGVVVGVVDWGLDFTHPAFRTSDGRTRLLALWNQQPGPDPSAPNRFGYGRIHTAAEIDAALTSPDPVATLGYDPALSDLGIGAHGTATTSIAAGSPCGGISGVAPTAALVFVHLSTWGPDGPQDLGDSVALVEAIDFIQRVAGERPWVINLSMGRHGGPHDGSTLVEQALDAAVLAGPGRMVVQSCGNYFQTSTHVEGQLLAGSEARIPLCTNASSVAHEVDLWYSGLDRITVGLCAPQDEPRIFTRPGDSDTLTIDGADMARIAHRTGDPNNARNEVLIRLEPDAPDGVWHIVLRGIDVVDGRYHAWAEREPIRRDQLHFPVDIAAVTTTTGSICNGLRTLTVGAYDQHSPGWPATDFSSSGPTVDGRHKPDLLAPGRDVLVARSRSSSEIPGEPALFTRMSGTSMAAPHVTGAVACLLEQFGGSAPAGQLRRHLLTSCRPYGADDTLRAGNGYLDLATALTDSDLVQSPTAEKPMEELDALDPSVASDAAPAPPPDTSAVAEPVASPPDTPAGAEPEPAKSVAGPTPPPDEPIAEPPLPPPRRRWPSGPPDGGGSRATAQPARLPNPDAVLRALKTTPQELFNAFVLKLDPFTAIELNRYLECVADSRRRITTLRPGDLLIRGHAGERSASLSVLVNGRPVSAGAAYALGWQLEGRLPGHYAWVVEGGHRPHRRNEHWARRISDQRGYGLAGQAVLRMRNIRLESGGTRGRRTAGFGSRGTGEDAWATVEEFETEFVEDFEDFGTESAEDFEEYEEFAELEPDWEASTSNPPADRDSGPLSDNEWGLVRTWQSLGRVGIDPLTADPGHNALLIAGAIFCARSMSRRVEAKDEDPLLCIDGEVTRADPRVRQLAVQVGARGEIVNWAAATVEQRILRVMTLLVDVHGFSPEGAAGVVGNLTAESGVIPNRVERSKPNSPMTAPDRSGKVREFTAEQVMNRSATQGPRAPGIGLAQWTSKSRRSGLFQFQNRGADILFDMTAQVAYLVHELRTSYAKIFDQVARASSADTASDVILRRFEVPRSMLTPEGKLRPITDPAAQKVLAARRRLAGQALRIFNTARSPAGR
;
A
#
# COMPACT_ATOMS: atom_id res chain seq x y z
N MET A 1 -18.58 16.79 12.11
CA MET A 1 -18.66 17.66 10.89
C MET A 1 -17.31 17.59 10.17
N ASP A 2 -17.18 18.04 8.92
CA ASP A 2 -15.85 18.27 8.31
C ASP A 2 -15.12 19.38 9.09
N PRO A 3 -13.87 19.20 9.55
CA PRO A 3 -13.17 20.17 10.39
C PRO A 3 -12.97 21.52 9.70
N ALA A 4 -12.66 21.53 8.41
CA ALA A 4 -12.49 22.78 7.66
C ALA A 4 -13.83 23.51 7.46
N LEU A 5 -14.94 22.77 7.32
CA LEU A 5 -16.27 23.36 7.29
C LEU A 5 -16.69 23.91 8.66
N ARG A 6 -16.30 23.25 9.75
CA ARG A 6 -16.51 23.74 11.11
C ARG A 6 -15.74 25.05 11.33
N GLN A 7 -14.46 25.10 10.96
CA GLN A 7 -13.65 26.32 11.02
C GLN A 7 -14.25 27.45 10.17
N LEU A 8 -14.76 27.15 8.97
CA LEU A 8 -15.44 28.13 8.13
C LEU A 8 -16.71 28.72 8.80
N ILE A 9 -17.43 27.93 9.60
CA ILE A 9 -18.62 28.39 10.34
C ILE A 9 -18.22 29.20 11.59
N GLU A 10 -17.20 28.77 12.33
CA GLU A 10 -16.83 29.33 13.63
C GLU A 10 -15.98 30.62 13.55
N PHE A 11 -15.22 30.83 12.48
CA PHE A 11 -14.26 31.95 12.37
C PHE A 11 -14.61 32.94 11.24
N GLY A 12 -15.02 34.15 11.62
CA GLY A 12 -15.29 35.29 10.73
C GLY A 12 -16.56 36.06 11.12
N GLY A 13 -16.93 37.05 10.33
CA GLY A 13 -18.22 37.74 10.46
C GLY A 13 -19.38 36.83 9.98
N PRO A 14 -20.58 36.93 10.59
CA PRO A 14 -21.73 36.11 10.18
C PRO A 14 -22.23 36.45 8.77
N ASP A 15 -22.10 37.72 8.37
CA ASP A 15 -22.55 38.25 7.08
C ASP A 15 -21.46 38.18 5.98
N ASP A 16 -20.26 37.66 6.29
CA ASP A 16 -19.19 37.48 5.31
C ASP A 16 -19.66 36.56 4.16
N GLU A 17 -19.50 36.97 2.90
CA GLU A 17 -19.70 36.05 1.77
C GLU A 17 -18.56 35.01 1.77
N VAL A 18 -18.92 33.75 1.97
CA VAL A 18 -17.99 32.61 1.89
C VAL A 18 -18.27 31.76 0.65
N SER A 19 -17.25 31.02 0.22
CA SER A 19 -17.37 30.04 -0.86
C SER A 19 -17.33 28.61 -0.32
N VAL A 20 -18.12 27.70 -0.90
CA VAL A 20 -18.08 26.26 -0.61
C VAL A 20 -18.37 25.44 -1.88
N LEU A 21 -17.88 24.20 -1.91
CA LEU A 21 -18.37 23.18 -2.85
C LEU A 21 -19.55 22.45 -2.24
N VAL A 22 -20.57 22.17 -3.05
CA VAL A 22 -21.74 21.37 -2.67
C VAL A 22 -21.97 20.23 -3.66
N ARG A 23 -22.50 19.12 -3.14
CA ARG A 23 -23.15 18.09 -3.96
C ARG A 23 -24.64 18.12 -3.69
N LEU A 24 -25.42 18.34 -4.74
CA LEU A 24 -26.87 18.50 -4.70
C LEU A 24 -27.58 17.16 -4.98
N GLY A 25 -28.74 17.00 -4.37
CA GLY A 25 -29.73 15.97 -4.72
C GLY A 25 -30.49 16.32 -6.01
N GLY A 26 -31.33 15.39 -6.44
CA GLY A 26 -32.11 15.54 -7.66
C GLY A 26 -33.46 16.23 -7.44
N GLY A 27 -33.53 17.56 -7.46
CA GLY A 27 -34.80 18.23 -7.79
C GLY A 27 -35.04 19.66 -7.31
N ALA A 28 -34.57 20.08 -6.13
CA ALA A 28 -35.02 21.35 -5.55
C ALA A 28 -34.19 22.59 -5.91
N ALA A 29 -34.82 23.75 -5.69
CA ALA A 29 -34.14 25.04 -5.63
C ALA A 29 -33.33 25.15 -4.32
N LEU A 30 -32.14 25.74 -4.39
CA LEU A 30 -31.37 26.11 -3.20
C LEU A 30 -32.03 27.31 -2.48
N PRO A 31 -31.73 27.52 -1.18
CA PRO A 31 -32.20 28.69 -0.44
C PRO A 31 -31.84 30.00 -1.16
N GLU A 32 -32.69 31.02 -1.07
CA GLU A 32 -32.53 32.30 -1.79
C GLU A 32 -31.18 33.00 -1.48
N ALA A 33 -30.65 32.81 -0.27
CA ALA A 33 -29.35 33.33 0.16
C ALA A 33 -28.13 32.65 -0.51
N VAL A 34 -28.33 31.62 -1.37
CA VAL A 34 -27.27 30.79 -1.94
C VAL A 34 -27.12 31.02 -3.44
N ARG A 35 -26.06 31.74 -3.82
CA ARG A 35 -25.72 32.06 -5.21
C ARG A 35 -24.85 30.96 -5.82
N VAL A 36 -25.39 30.21 -6.78
CA VAL A 36 -24.61 29.25 -7.59
C VAL A 36 -23.72 30.00 -8.59
N VAL A 37 -22.41 29.70 -8.58
CA VAL A 37 -21.43 30.30 -9.51
C VAL A 37 -21.19 29.36 -10.70
N SER A 38 -20.68 28.16 -10.42
CA SER A 38 -20.42 27.10 -11.40
C SER A 38 -21.13 25.79 -11.02
N ARG A 39 -21.45 24.94 -12.01
CA ARG A 39 -22.16 23.67 -11.79
C ARG A 39 -21.75 22.61 -12.80
N PHE A 40 -21.42 21.42 -12.30
CA PHE A 40 -21.06 20.22 -13.05
C PHE A 40 -21.93 19.05 -12.57
N GLY A 41 -23.06 18.82 -13.25
CA GLY A 41 -24.06 17.83 -12.84
C GLY A 41 -24.60 18.12 -11.43
N PRO A 42 -24.40 17.22 -10.44
CA PRO A 42 -24.80 17.44 -9.06
C PRO A 42 -23.82 18.34 -8.28
N ILE A 43 -22.59 18.55 -8.77
CA ILE A 43 -21.61 19.38 -8.07
C ILE A 43 -21.82 20.85 -8.42
N ALA A 44 -21.76 21.74 -7.43
CA ALA A 44 -21.75 23.18 -7.66
C ALA A 44 -20.75 23.88 -6.74
N THR A 45 -20.24 25.03 -7.20
CA THR A 45 -19.65 26.03 -6.32
C THR A 45 -20.70 27.09 -6.02
N VAL A 46 -20.76 27.50 -4.76
CA VAL A 46 -21.74 28.50 -4.31
C VAL A 46 -21.05 29.62 -3.52
N ARG A 47 -21.76 30.73 -3.41
CA ARG A 47 -21.47 31.85 -2.52
C ARG A 47 -22.69 32.10 -1.64
N LEU A 48 -22.47 32.38 -0.36
CA LEU A 48 -23.51 32.60 0.63
C LEU A 48 -22.94 33.33 1.86
N PRO A 49 -23.76 34.02 2.68
CA PRO A 49 -23.35 34.48 4.00
C PRO A 49 -22.88 33.32 4.87
N ARG A 50 -21.81 33.51 5.65
CA ARG A 50 -21.25 32.49 6.56
C ARG A 50 -22.30 31.86 7.48
N ILE A 51 -23.21 32.68 8.01
CA ILE A 51 -24.31 32.23 8.87
C ILE A 51 -25.26 31.23 8.19
N ALA A 52 -25.41 31.30 6.86
CA ALA A 52 -26.27 30.41 6.07
C ALA A 52 -25.61 29.05 5.75
N VAL A 53 -24.32 28.83 6.05
CA VAL A 53 -23.62 27.55 5.78
C VAL A 53 -24.23 26.39 6.57
N ALA A 54 -24.67 26.64 7.81
CA ALA A 54 -25.33 25.62 8.62
C ALA A 54 -26.72 25.24 8.07
N GLU A 55 -27.49 26.22 7.59
CA GLU A 55 -28.79 26.01 6.93
C GLU A 55 -28.62 25.25 5.61
N LEU A 56 -27.70 25.70 4.75
CA LEU A 56 -27.36 25.03 3.49
C LEU A 56 -26.97 23.56 3.72
N ARG A 57 -26.18 23.26 4.76
CA ARG A 57 -25.80 21.90 5.12
C ARG A 57 -26.97 21.04 5.62
N ALA A 58 -27.97 21.65 6.25
CA ALA A 58 -29.17 20.98 6.76
C ALA A 58 -30.28 20.83 5.70
N HIS A 59 -30.15 21.50 4.56
CA HIS A 59 -31.13 21.49 3.48
C HIS A 59 -31.29 20.07 2.88
N PRO A 60 -32.53 19.55 2.70
CA PRO A 60 -32.75 18.16 2.30
C PRO A 60 -32.10 17.78 0.97
N ASP A 61 -32.04 18.71 0.01
CA ASP A 61 -31.41 18.51 -1.30
C ASP A 61 -29.91 18.78 -1.33
N VAL A 62 -29.24 18.90 -0.18
CA VAL A 62 -27.78 19.08 -0.10
C VAL A 62 -27.15 17.85 0.52
N LEU A 63 -26.58 17.01 -0.34
CA LEU A 63 -25.98 15.73 0.04
C LEU A 63 -24.58 15.88 0.64
N SER A 64 -23.86 16.95 0.31
CA SER A 64 -22.50 17.20 0.80
C SER A 64 -22.19 18.70 0.72
N VAL A 65 -21.48 19.23 1.73
CA VAL A 65 -20.90 20.57 1.73
C VAL A 65 -19.45 20.44 2.17
N LYS A 66 -18.52 21.06 1.44
CA LYS A 66 -17.09 21.08 1.72
C LYS A 66 -16.57 22.51 1.66
N ALA A 67 -15.82 22.90 2.70
CA ALA A 67 -15.06 24.14 2.67
C ALA A 67 -13.95 24.08 1.59
N PRO A 68 -13.45 25.23 1.11
CA PRO A 68 -12.32 25.27 0.20
C PRO A 68 -11.09 24.60 0.84
N ARG A 69 -10.32 23.86 0.03
CA ARG A 69 -9.06 23.22 0.43
C ARG A 69 -7.94 23.74 -0.47
N LEU A 70 -6.88 24.26 0.14
CA LEU A 70 -5.74 24.87 -0.56
C LEU A 70 -4.90 23.84 -1.32
N TYR A 71 -4.28 24.28 -2.42
CA TYR A 71 -3.29 23.52 -3.19
C TYR A 71 -1.89 24.15 -3.06
N ARG A 72 -0.84 23.32 -3.15
CA ARG A 72 0.58 23.72 -3.04
C ARG A 72 1.38 23.12 -4.23
N PRO A 73 2.52 23.70 -4.67
CA PRO A 73 3.05 23.46 -6.01
C PRO A 73 4.10 22.35 -6.04
N ASP A 74 3.85 21.31 -6.86
CA ASP A 74 4.59 20.04 -7.02
C ASP A 74 6.09 20.07 -7.39
N VAL A 75 6.83 21.17 -7.29
CA VAL A 75 8.09 21.32 -8.05
C VAL A 75 9.23 20.46 -7.47
N PHE A 76 9.63 19.41 -8.18
CA PHE A 76 10.80 18.58 -7.86
C PHE A 76 12.05 19.19 -8.50
N THR A 77 12.88 19.85 -7.69
CA THR A 77 14.15 20.42 -8.11
C THR A 77 15.29 19.52 -7.66
N ASP A 78 15.90 18.77 -8.58
CA ASP A 78 17.23 18.23 -8.31
C ASP A 78 18.22 19.38 -8.19
N SER A 79 19.03 19.38 -7.13
CA SER A 79 19.99 20.47 -6.81
C SER A 79 21.20 20.55 -7.76
N ALA A 80 21.10 19.96 -8.96
CA ALA A 80 22.05 20.09 -10.04
C ALA A 80 21.90 21.47 -10.68
N GLY A 81 22.71 22.44 -10.23
CA GLY A 81 22.67 23.82 -10.72
C GLY A 81 22.80 23.90 -12.24
N ILE A 82 21.96 24.76 -12.85
CA ILE A 82 21.83 25.08 -14.29
C ILE A 82 22.46 24.00 -15.18
N ALA A 83 21.71 22.90 -15.37
CA ALA A 83 22.07 21.84 -16.28
C ALA A 83 22.36 22.37 -17.70
N ASP A 84 23.13 21.61 -18.48
CA ASP A 84 23.40 21.93 -19.87
C ASP A 84 22.08 22.16 -20.64
N LEU A 85 21.90 23.38 -21.15
CA LEU A 85 20.74 23.80 -21.93
C LEU A 85 20.85 23.35 -23.40
N ALA A 86 21.89 22.60 -23.77
CA ALA A 86 21.95 21.88 -25.03
C ALA A 86 20.68 21.04 -25.23
N VAL A 87 20.07 21.18 -26.40
CA VAL A 87 18.93 20.36 -26.82
C VAL A 87 19.42 18.94 -27.06
N LEU A 88 18.82 17.97 -26.38
CA LEU A 88 19.11 16.55 -26.53
C LEU A 88 18.13 15.92 -27.52
N ASP A 89 18.53 14.81 -28.17
CA ASP A 89 17.63 14.02 -29.04
C ASP A 89 16.34 13.57 -28.29
N THR A 90 16.44 13.45 -26.97
CA THR A 90 15.38 13.07 -26.04
C THR A 90 14.44 14.21 -25.63
N ASP A 91 14.75 15.47 -25.96
CA ASP A 91 13.84 16.61 -25.80
C ASP A 91 12.82 16.72 -26.96
N GLY A 92 12.93 15.88 -27.99
CA GLY A 92 12.02 15.83 -29.13
C GLY A 92 10.63 15.26 -28.76
N ARG A 93 9.62 16.12 -28.70
CA ARG A 93 8.26 15.78 -28.22
C ARG A 93 7.27 15.29 -29.30
N ARG A 94 7.64 15.36 -30.58
CA ARG A 94 6.78 15.04 -31.74
C ARG A 94 7.58 14.30 -32.83
N PRO A 95 6.95 13.41 -33.61
CA PRO A 95 7.50 12.93 -34.88
C PRO A 95 7.82 14.07 -35.84
N SER A 96 8.72 13.85 -36.79
CA SER A 96 9.22 14.87 -37.73
C SER A 96 8.24 15.31 -38.82
N ASP A 97 7.23 14.50 -39.15
CA ASP A 97 6.17 14.84 -40.13
C ASP A 97 4.76 14.55 -39.56
N PRO A 98 4.26 15.38 -38.62
CA PRO A 98 3.00 15.15 -37.94
C PRO A 98 1.82 15.80 -38.67
N VAL A 99 0.93 14.96 -39.24
CA VAL A 99 -0.30 15.37 -39.94
C VAL A 99 -1.25 16.22 -39.06
N VAL A 100 -1.20 16.06 -37.74
CA VAL A 100 -2.00 16.80 -36.74
C VAL A 100 -1.12 17.63 -35.80
N SER A 101 -1.66 18.77 -35.34
CA SER A 101 -0.94 19.81 -34.60
C SER A 101 -1.71 20.41 -33.40
N GLY A 102 -2.87 19.83 -33.05
CA GLY A 102 -3.83 20.34 -32.08
C GLY A 102 -4.78 21.41 -32.64
N ARG A 103 -4.88 21.52 -33.97
CA ARG A 103 -5.66 22.58 -34.64
C ARG A 103 -7.15 22.46 -34.31
N GLY A 104 -7.78 23.59 -34.02
CA GLY A 104 -9.20 23.65 -33.67
C GLY A 104 -9.52 23.22 -32.23
N VAL A 105 -8.55 22.67 -31.50
CA VAL A 105 -8.68 22.26 -30.11
C VAL A 105 -8.22 23.37 -29.17
N VAL A 106 -8.89 23.49 -28.03
CA VAL A 106 -8.50 24.38 -26.93
C VAL A 106 -7.71 23.58 -25.89
N VAL A 107 -6.46 23.97 -25.64
CA VAL A 107 -5.67 23.49 -24.51
C VAL A 107 -5.87 24.48 -23.36
N GLY A 108 -6.58 24.02 -22.34
CA GLY A 108 -6.73 24.72 -21.07
C GLY A 108 -5.59 24.34 -20.13
N VAL A 109 -5.06 25.31 -19.40
CA VAL A 109 -4.07 25.07 -18.34
C VAL A 109 -4.50 25.86 -17.10
N VAL A 110 -4.60 25.17 -15.97
CA VAL A 110 -4.80 25.78 -14.65
C VAL A 110 -3.52 25.54 -13.86
N ASP A 111 -2.81 26.61 -13.54
CA ASP A 111 -1.43 26.54 -13.02
C ASP A 111 -1.04 27.93 -12.43
N TRP A 112 0.26 28.18 -12.23
CA TRP A 112 0.78 29.42 -11.62
C TRP A 112 1.85 30.05 -12.51
N GLY A 113 1.64 31.32 -12.89
CA GLY A 113 2.58 32.11 -13.69
C GLY A 113 2.79 31.60 -15.13
N LEU A 114 1.98 32.10 -16.06
CA LEU A 114 2.26 32.04 -17.50
C LEU A 114 2.88 33.34 -18.01
N ASP A 115 4.12 33.31 -18.49
CA ASP A 115 4.72 34.42 -19.23
C ASP A 115 4.13 34.52 -20.63
N PHE A 116 3.03 35.25 -20.76
CA PHE A 116 2.36 35.53 -22.04
C PHE A 116 3.24 36.27 -23.05
N THR A 117 4.37 36.87 -22.60
CA THR A 117 5.32 37.53 -23.50
C THR A 117 6.26 36.54 -24.18
N HIS A 118 6.40 35.32 -23.64
CA HIS A 118 7.30 34.30 -24.17
C HIS A 118 6.90 33.87 -25.61
N PRO A 119 7.84 33.80 -26.58
CA PRO A 119 7.52 33.50 -27.98
C PRO A 119 6.79 32.16 -28.21
N ALA A 120 6.93 31.19 -27.31
CA ALA A 120 6.22 29.89 -27.37
C ALA A 120 4.68 30.01 -27.31
N PHE A 121 4.13 31.12 -26.82
CA PHE A 121 2.66 31.32 -26.75
C PHE A 121 2.16 32.27 -27.84
N ARG A 122 3.01 32.59 -28.80
CA ARG A 122 2.69 33.46 -29.93
C ARG A 122 2.49 32.66 -31.23
N THR A 123 1.70 33.23 -32.13
CA THR A 123 1.64 32.85 -33.55
C THR A 123 2.86 33.41 -34.30
N SER A 124 3.08 32.94 -35.54
CA SER A 124 4.25 33.35 -36.35
C SER A 124 4.23 34.82 -36.80
N ASP A 125 3.08 35.49 -36.72
CA ASP A 125 2.92 36.94 -36.93
C ASP A 125 3.04 37.76 -35.62
N GLY A 126 3.42 37.12 -34.50
CA GLY A 126 3.75 37.77 -33.23
C GLY A 126 2.57 38.01 -32.27
N ARG A 127 1.34 37.72 -32.70
CA ARG A 127 0.12 37.79 -31.86
C ARG A 127 0.05 36.64 -30.86
N THR A 128 -0.80 36.78 -29.85
CA THR A 128 -1.05 35.77 -28.82
C THR A 128 -1.83 34.58 -29.36
N ARG A 129 -1.57 33.38 -28.80
CA ARG A 129 -2.42 32.19 -28.95
C ARG A 129 -3.41 32.02 -27.79
N LEU A 130 -3.34 32.86 -26.77
CA LEU A 130 -4.32 32.88 -25.69
C LEU A 130 -5.64 33.49 -26.17
N LEU A 131 -6.72 32.72 -26.04
CA LEU A 131 -8.08 33.23 -26.18
C LEU A 131 -8.44 34.13 -24.99
N ALA A 132 -8.02 33.70 -23.80
CA ALA A 132 -8.11 34.47 -22.56
C ALA A 132 -7.10 33.97 -21.52
N LEU A 133 -6.74 34.85 -20.58
CA LEU A 133 -6.00 34.56 -19.36
C LEU A 133 -6.84 35.04 -18.17
N TRP A 134 -7.22 34.17 -17.25
CA TRP A 134 -7.85 34.60 -15.98
C TRP A 134 -6.81 34.60 -14.87
N ASN A 135 -6.51 35.78 -14.32
CA ASN A 135 -5.76 35.89 -13.08
C ASN A 135 -6.75 35.85 -11.91
N GLN A 136 -6.67 34.83 -11.05
CA GLN A 136 -7.49 34.72 -9.84
C GLN A 136 -6.89 35.47 -8.63
N GLN A 137 -5.65 35.96 -8.71
CA GLN A 137 -5.01 36.73 -7.63
C GLN A 137 -5.72 38.04 -7.28
N PRO A 138 -6.24 38.87 -8.22
CA PRO A 138 -6.96 40.10 -7.88
C PRO A 138 -8.31 39.82 -7.22
N GLY A 139 -8.82 40.80 -6.48
CA GLY A 139 -10.08 40.64 -5.75
C GLY A 139 -11.27 40.74 -6.68
N PRO A 140 -12.48 40.92 -6.13
CA PRO A 140 -13.55 41.58 -6.87
C PRO A 140 -13.00 42.92 -7.39
N ASP A 141 -12.85 43.04 -8.71
CA ASP A 141 -12.53 44.31 -9.38
C ASP A 141 -13.85 44.92 -9.88
N PRO A 142 -14.37 45.99 -9.23
CA PRO A 142 -15.63 46.60 -9.64
C PRO A 142 -15.55 47.29 -11.01
N SER A 143 -14.34 47.56 -11.52
CA SER A 143 -14.11 48.14 -12.84
C SER A 143 -14.06 47.08 -13.96
N ALA A 144 -13.75 45.83 -13.62
CA ALA A 144 -13.71 44.68 -14.52
C ALA A 144 -14.56 43.49 -14.01
N PRO A 145 -15.87 43.69 -13.73
CA PRO A 145 -16.71 42.65 -13.13
C PRO A 145 -16.86 41.45 -14.06
N ASN A 146 -16.73 40.25 -13.48
CA ASN A 146 -16.88 38.99 -14.20
C ASN A 146 -17.83 38.05 -13.45
N ARG A 147 -18.28 36.97 -14.12
CA ARG A 147 -19.28 36.02 -13.61
C ARG A 147 -18.92 35.40 -12.25
N PHE A 148 -17.64 35.14 -12.01
CA PHE A 148 -17.15 34.47 -10.80
C PHE A 148 -17.08 35.44 -9.62
N GLY A 149 -17.05 36.75 -9.89
CA GLY A 149 -17.09 37.82 -8.88
C GLY A 149 -15.72 38.20 -8.30
N TYR A 150 -14.63 37.62 -8.80
CA TYR A 150 -13.26 37.90 -8.36
C TYR A 150 -12.24 37.64 -9.47
N GLY A 151 -11.01 38.11 -9.30
CA GLY A 151 -9.96 38.03 -10.30
C GLY A 151 -10.20 38.93 -11.52
N ARG A 152 -9.21 38.97 -12.41
CA ARG A 152 -9.28 39.72 -13.67
C ARG A 152 -9.11 38.79 -14.87
N ILE A 153 -10.07 38.85 -15.79
CA ILE A 153 -10.01 38.11 -17.06
C ILE A 153 -9.46 39.05 -18.12
N HIS A 154 -8.34 38.66 -18.73
CA HIS A 154 -7.70 39.35 -19.84
C HIS A 154 -8.07 38.64 -21.14
N THR A 155 -8.57 39.40 -22.11
CA THR A 155 -8.92 38.91 -23.45
C THR A 155 -7.70 38.81 -24.36
N ALA A 156 -7.79 38.01 -25.43
CA ALA A 156 -6.80 37.97 -26.50
C ALA A 156 -6.41 39.37 -27.02
N ALA A 157 -7.38 40.29 -27.15
CA ALA A 157 -7.17 41.64 -27.65
C ALA A 157 -6.40 42.55 -26.67
N GLU A 158 -6.66 42.44 -25.36
CA GLU A 158 -5.87 43.14 -24.33
C GLU A 158 -4.45 42.60 -24.26
N ILE A 159 -4.28 41.29 -24.39
CA ILE A 159 -2.96 40.64 -24.42
C ILE A 159 -2.19 41.11 -25.67
N ASP A 160 -2.79 41.05 -26.87
CA ASP A 160 -2.17 41.57 -28.10
C ASP A 160 -1.81 43.05 -28.01
N ALA A 161 -2.69 43.89 -27.44
CA ALA A 161 -2.40 45.31 -27.21
C ALA A 161 -1.19 45.48 -26.27
N ALA A 162 -1.16 44.75 -25.14
CA ALA A 162 -0.03 44.77 -24.22
C ALA A 162 1.28 44.28 -24.87
N LEU A 163 1.23 43.26 -25.74
CA LEU A 163 2.39 42.75 -26.47
C LEU A 163 3.02 43.77 -27.45
N THR A 164 2.31 44.85 -27.80
CA THR A 164 2.87 45.98 -28.59
C THR A 164 3.47 47.10 -27.74
N SER A 165 3.29 47.06 -26.41
CA SER A 165 3.81 48.05 -25.48
C SER A 165 5.30 47.86 -25.19
N PRO A 166 6.06 48.92 -24.88
CA PRO A 166 7.43 48.80 -24.35
C PRO A 166 7.53 48.00 -23.04
N ASP A 167 6.46 47.98 -22.23
CA ASP A 167 6.33 47.12 -21.05
C ASP A 167 4.99 46.38 -21.07
N PRO A 168 4.94 45.18 -21.68
CA PRO A 168 3.72 44.38 -21.75
C PRO A 168 3.19 43.97 -20.38
N VAL A 169 4.06 43.68 -19.41
CA VAL A 169 3.70 43.18 -18.08
C VAL A 169 2.95 44.27 -17.29
N ALA A 170 3.53 45.47 -17.22
CA ALA A 170 2.88 46.61 -16.59
C ALA A 170 1.60 47.05 -17.35
N THR A 171 1.61 46.97 -18.68
CA THR A 171 0.45 47.34 -19.51
C THR A 171 -0.73 46.39 -19.33
N LEU A 172 -0.48 45.09 -19.25
CA LEU A 172 -1.53 44.10 -19.00
C LEU A 172 -2.00 44.17 -17.54
N GLY A 173 -1.11 44.52 -16.60
CA GLY A 173 -1.37 44.47 -15.16
C GLY A 173 -1.32 43.04 -14.62
N TYR A 174 -0.42 42.22 -15.15
CA TYR A 174 -0.25 40.82 -14.80
C TYR A 174 1.24 40.46 -14.91
N ASP A 175 1.86 40.14 -13.77
CA ASP A 175 3.27 39.75 -13.70
C ASP A 175 3.41 38.22 -13.53
N PRO A 176 3.94 37.50 -14.54
CA PRO A 176 4.14 36.06 -14.45
C PRO A 176 5.22 35.65 -13.44
N ALA A 177 6.13 36.55 -13.06
CA ALA A 177 7.25 36.26 -12.17
C ALA A 177 6.84 36.17 -10.69
N LEU A 178 5.61 36.58 -10.34
CA LEU A 178 5.05 36.44 -8.98
C LEU A 178 4.96 34.99 -8.49
N SER A 179 5.06 34.01 -9.40
CA SER A 179 5.08 32.57 -9.09
C SER A 179 6.36 31.87 -9.56
N ASP A 180 7.43 32.62 -9.85
CA ASP A 180 8.73 32.06 -10.22
C ASP A 180 9.56 31.75 -8.96
N LEU A 181 10.00 30.49 -8.84
CA LEU A 181 10.87 30.02 -7.75
C LEU A 181 12.38 30.17 -8.08
N GLY A 182 12.74 31.07 -9.00
CA GLY A 182 14.11 31.35 -9.46
C GLY A 182 14.56 30.51 -10.66
N ILE A 183 13.72 29.60 -11.15
CA ILE A 183 14.02 28.67 -12.24
C ILE A 183 13.07 28.79 -13.44
N GLY A 184 12.10 29.70 -13.39
CA GLY A 184 10.97 29.84 -14.29
C GLY A 184 9.65 29.47 -13.58
N ALA A 185 8.57 30.16 -13.95
CA ALA A 185 7.23 29.90 -13.43
C ALA A 185 6.64 28.59 -13.98
N HIS A 186 5.96 27.85 -13.11
CA HIS A 186 5.52 26.47 -13.39
C HIS A 186 4.50 26.38 -14.55
N GLY A 187 3.53 27.30 -14.60
CA GLY A 187 2.53 27.38 -15.68
C GLY A 187 3.12 27.70 -17.05
N THR A 188 4.25 28.42 -17.10
CA THR A 188 5.03 28.65 -18.32
C THR A 188 5.63 27.35 -18.83
N ALA A 189 6.24 26.56 -17.94
CA ALA A 189 6.79 25.27 -18.29
C ALA A 189 5.72 24.29 -18.79
N THR A 190 4.63 24.09 -18.04
CA THR A 190 3.58 23.12 -18.37
C THR A 190 2.85 23.46 -19.68
N THR A 191 2.51 24.74 -19.89
CA THR A 191 1.90 25.20 -21.14
C THR A 191 2.85 25.03 -22.34
N SER A 192 4.16 25.23 -22.15
CA SER A 192 5.15 25.07 -23.23
C SER A 192 5.30 23.61 -23.68
N ILE A 193 5.17 22.65 -22.77
CA ILE A 193 5.17 21.22 -23.09
C ILE A 193 3.90 20.85 -23.85
N ALA A 194 2.72 21.22 -23.32
CA ALA A 194 1.45 20.83 -23.91
C ALA A 194 1.28 21.41 -25.32
N ALA A 195 1.60 22.69 -25.50
CA ALA A 195 1.17 23.42 -26.69
C ALA A 195 2.10 24.57 -27.13
N GLY A 196 3.34 24.67 -26.66
CA GLY A 196 4.29 25.70 -27.14
C GLY A 196 4.48 25.70 -28.66
N SER A 197 4.55 26.88 -29.29
CA SER A 197 4.80 27.03 -30.73
C SER A 197 6.31 26.95 -31.04
N PRO A 198 6.70 26.58 -32.28
CA PRO A 198 8.10 26.60 -32.71
C PRO A 198 8.76 27.98 -32.64
N CYS A 199 7.98 29.07 -32.54
CA CYS A 199 8.50 30.43 -32.32
C CYS A 199 9.26 30.57 -31.00
N GLY A 200 8.95 29.72 -30.01
CA GLY A 200 9.71 29.59 -28.77
C GLY A 200 10.88 28.62 -28.85
N GLY A 201 11.38 28.27 -30.04
CA GLY A 201 12.54 27.40 -30.29
C GLY A 201 12.33 25.90 -30.03
N ILE A 202 11.53 25.52 -29.03
CA ILE A 202 11.15 24.12 -28.75
C ILE A 202 9.63 23.98 -28.86
N SER A 203 9.19 23.12 -29.79
CA SER A 203 7.77 22.84 -30.00
C SER A 203 7.17 22.04 -28.84
N GLY A 204 5.98 22.44 -28.40
CA GLY A 204 5.09 21.61 -27.58
C GLY A 204 4.48 20.47 -28.39
N VAL A 205 3.73 19.59 -27.71
CA VAL A 205 3.08 18.45 -28.34
C VAL A 205 1.88 18.87 -29.22
N ALA A 206 1.18 19.96 -28.93
CA ALA A 206 0.07 20.53 -29.72
C ALA A 206 0.33 22.00 -30.14
N PRO A 207 1.31 22.26 -31.03
CA PRO A 207 1.84 23.60 -31.30
C PRO A 207 0.89 24.58 -32.02
N THR A 208 -0.29 24.14 -32.47
CA THR A 208 -1.30 25.01 -33.10
C THR A 208 -2.63 25.05 -32.34
N ALA A 209 -2.72 24.43 -31.16
CA ALA A 209 -3.91 24.56 -30.31
C ALA A 209 -4.12 26.02 -29.88
N ALA A 210 -5.39 26.40 -29.65
CA ALA A 210 -5.69 27.65 -28.98
C ALA A 210 -5.50 27.48 -27.46
N LEU A 211 -5.04 28.51 -26.76
CA LEU A 211 -4.71 28.43 -25.34
C LEU A 211 -5.78 29.13 -24.49
N VAL A 212 -6.09 28.57 -23.32
CA VAL A 212 -6.74 29.29 -22.22
C VAL A 212 -5.92 29.02 -20.96
N PHE A 213 -5.54 30.07 -20.24
CA PHE A 213 -4.77 29.94 -19.01
C PHE A 213 -5.55 30.50 -17.83
N VAL A 214 -5.46 29.82 -16.68
CA VAL A 214 -5.93 30.33 -15.39
C VAL A 214 -4.77 30.29 -14.41
N HIS A 215 -4.40 31.46 -13.88
CA HIS A 215 -3.49 31.60 -12.77
C HIS A 215 -4.30 31.40 -11.48
N LEU A 216 -4.06 30.32 -10.75
CA LEU A 216 -4.83 29.95 -9.55
C LEU A 216 -4.35 30.70 -8.29
N SER A 217 -5.26 31.21 -7.44
CA SER A 217 -4.90 31.86 -6.15
C SER A 217 -6.09 31.96 -5.18
N THR A 218 -5.81 32.11 -3.88
CA THR A 218 -6.81 32.31 -2.80
C THR A 218 -6.62 33.63 -2.08
N TRP A 219 -7.76 34.22 -1.69
CA TRP A 219 -7.85 35.51 -0.98
C TRP A 219 -7.71 35.37 0.53
N GLY A 220 -6.94 36.25 1.16
CA GLY A 220 -6.74 36.33 2.61
C GLY A 220 -6.54 37.77 3.12
N PRO A 221 -6.80 38.06 4.41
CA PRO A 221 -6.85 39.43 4.94
C PRO A 221 -5.50 40.16 5.00
N ASP A 222 -4.38 39.43 5.06
CA ASP A 222 -3.01 39.99 4.96
C ASP A 222 -2.47 40.01 3.51
N GLY A 223 -3.34 39.76 2.53
CA GLY A 223 -3.01 39.69 1.10
C GLY A 223 -2.83 38.24 0.59
N PRO A 224 -3.02 38.00 -0.72
CA PRO A 224 -2.89 36.66 -1.31
C PRO A 224 -1.43 36.34 -1.70
N GLN A 225 -0.81 35.36 -1.03
CA GLN A 225 0.32 34.58 -1.58
C GLN A 225 0.09 33.06 -1.53
N ASP A 226 -1.18 32.65 -1.37
CA ASP A 226 -1.57 31.24 -1.46
C ASP A 226 -2.04 30.88 -2.89
N LEU A 227 -1.77 29.62 -3.23
CA LEU A 227 -1.77 29.09 -4.60
C LEU A 227 -3.12 28.52 -5.03
N GLY A 228 -4.21 28.97 -4.43
CA GLY A 228 -5.57 28.64 -4.85
C GLY A 228 -6.17 27.40 -4.18
N ASP A 229 -7.48 27.24 -4.34
CA ASP A 229 -8.28 26.23 -3.62
C ASP A 229 -9.19 25.41 -4.55
N SER A 230 -9.86 24.43 -3.96
CA SER A 230 -10.83 23.54 -4.61
C SER A 230 -12.04 24.24 -5.24
N VAL A 231 -12.50 25.39 -4.72
CA VAL A 231 -13.57 26.18 -5.36
C VAL A 231 -13.00 26.89 -6.59
N ALA A 232 -11.90 27.60 -6.42
CA ALA A 232 -11.22 28.36 -7.47
C ALA A 232 -10.81 27.47 -8.64
N LEU A 233 -10.38 26.24 -8.36
CA LEU A 233 -10.07 25.20 -9.36
C LEU A 233 -11.32 24.74 -10.13
N VAL A 234 -12.44 24.48 -9.45
CA VAL A 234 -13.70 24.09 -10.13
C VAL A 234 -14.26 25.24 -10.98
N GLU A 235 -14.11 26.48 -10.52
CA GLU A 235 -14.49 27.68 -11.28
C GLU A 235 -13.54 27.92 -12.47
N ALA A 236 -12.25 27.61 -12.35
CA ALA A 236 -11.28 27.63 -13.47
C ALA A 236 -11.68 26.69 -14.62
N ILE A 237 -12.22 25.51 -14.31
CA ILE A 237 -12.73 24.56 -15.30
C ILE A 237 -13.96 25.11 -16.02
N ASP A 238 -14.89 25.76 -15.31
CA ASP A 238 -16.08 26.38 -15.92
C ASP A 238 -15.68 27.56 -16.82
N PHE A 239 -14.69 28.36 -16.40
CA PHE A 239 -14.11 29.40 -17.23
C PHE A 239 -13.52 28.83 -18.53
N ILE A 240 -12.66 27.81 -18.45
CA ILE A 240 -12.05 27.21 -19.65
C ILE A 240 -13.13 26.63 -20.57
N GLN A 241 -14.11 25.90 -20.05
CA GLN A 241 -15.22 25.36 -20.84
C GLN A 241 -16.02 26.47 -21.53
N ARG A 242 -16.31 27.57 -20.85
CA ARG A 242 -17.02 28.73 -21.43
C ARG A 242 -16.22 29.41 -22.54
N VAL A 243 -14.91 29.59 -22.35
CA VAL A 243 -14.04 30.19 -23.37
C VAL A 243 -13.86 29.25 -24.56
N ALA A 244 -13.81 27.93 -24.34
CA ALA A 244 -13.78 26.94 -25.42
C ALA A 244 -15.08 26.96 -26.25
N GLY A 245 -16.24 27.03 -25.58
CA GLY A 245 -17.55 27.00 -26.22
C GLY A 245 -17.86 25.62 -26.78
N GLU A 246 -18.23 25.54 -28.06
CA GLU A 246 -18.49 24.27 -28.77
C GLU A 246 -17.20 23.55 -29.23
N ARG A 247 -16.02 24.19 -29.11
CA ARG A 247 -14.76 23.58 -29.54
C ARG A 247 -14.36 22.44 -28.61
N PRO A 248 -13.75 21.36 -29.14
CA PRO A 248 -13.11 20.35 -28.31
C PRO A 248 -12.04 20.97 -27.42
N TRP A 249 -11.90 20.43 -26.21
CA TRP A 249 -10.94 20.92 -25.23
C TRP A 249 -10.29 19.81 -24.43
N VAL A 250 -9.07 20.08 -23.98
CA VAL A 250 -8.36 19.29 -22.99
C VAL A 250 -7.73 20.20 -21.95
N ILE A 251 -7.92 19.88 -20.67
CA ILE A 251 -7.38 20.67 -19.55
C ILE A 251 -6.21 19.92 -18.91
N ASN A 252 -5.09 20.63 -18.72
CA ASN A 252 -3.96 20.18 -17.92
C ASN A 252 -4.06 20.70 -16.49
N LEU A 253 -3.99 19.80 -15.50
CA LEU A 253 -3.90 20.12 -14.07
C LEU A 253 -2.63 19.50 -13.47
N SER A 254 -1.59 20.31 -13.28
CA SER A 254 -0.31 19.88 -12.71
C SER A 254 -0.22 20.21 -11.20
N MET A 255 -1.21 19.77 -10.42
CA MET A 255 -1.39 20.12 -9.00
C MET A 255 -2.10 19.01 -8.19
N GLY A 256 -1.98 19.06 -6.87
CA GLY A 256 -2.64 18.14 -5.95
C GLY A 256 -2.29 18.38 -4.47
N ARG A 257 -2.72 17.45 -3.62
CA ARG A 257 -2.40 17.34 -2.19
C ARG A 257 -1.97 15.91 -1.87
N HIS A 258 -1.36 15.68 -0.70
CA HIS A 258 -1.19 14.31 -0.19
C HIS A 258 -2.45 13.82 0.53
N GLY A 259 -3.18 14.67 1.26
CA GLY A 259 -4.35 14.28 2.05
C GLY A 259 -5.63 14.17 1.21
N GLY A 260 -6.38 13.08 1.43
CA GLY A 260 -7.73 12.87 0.93
C GLY A 260 -8.14 11.39 0.96
N PRO A 261 -9.26 11.01 0.29
CA PRO A 261 -9.76 9.64 0.30
C PRO A 261 -9.17 8.71 -0.79
N HIS A 262 -8.46 9.27 -1.78
CA HIS A 262 -7.74 8.55 -2.86
C HIS A 262 -8.59 7.49 -3.62
N ASP A 263 -9.90 7.70 -3.70
CA ASP A 263 -10.88 6.79 -4.30
C ASP A 263 -11.78 7.48 -5.35
N GLY A 264 -11.48 8.72 -5.74
CA GLY A 264 -12.27 9.50 -6.70
C GLY A 264 -13.49 10.21 -6.09
N SER A 265 -13.72 10.11 -4.78
CA SER A 265 -14.93 10.65 -4.14
C SER A 265 -14.84 12.12 -3.72
N THR A 266 -13.72 12.82 -3.93
CA THR A 266 -13.69 14.28 -3.63
C THR A 266 -14.67 15.03 -4.53
N LEU A 267 -15.24 16.15 -4.06
CA LEU A 267 -16.16 16.94 -4.89
C LEU A 267 -15.46 17.53 -6.13
N VAL A 268 -14.14 17.69 -6.07
CA VAL A 268 -13.31 18.13 -7.21
C VAL A 268 -13.20 16.99 -8.25
N GLU A 269 -12.87 15.77 -7.84
CA GLU A 269 -12.85 14.60 -8.75
C GLU A 269 -14.23 14.34 -9.38
N GLN A 270 -15.31 14.47 -8.60
CA GLN A 270 -16.67 14.36 -9.12
C GLN A 270 -17.02 15.48 -10.12
N ALA A 271 -16.58 16.73 -9.87
CA ALA A 271 -16.77 17.85 -10.81
C ALA A 271 -15.96 17.65 -12.10
N LEU A 272 -14.73 17.13 -12.00
CA LEU A 272 -13.86 16.81 -13.12
C LEU A 272 -14.47 15.72 -14.01
N ASP A 273 -14.90 14.62 -13.42
CA ASP A 273 -15.56 13.53 -14.14
C ASP A 273 -16.88 14.02 -14.78
N ALA A 274 -17.66 14.84 -14.08
CA ALA A 274 -18.88 15.44 -14.62
C ALA A 274 -18.61 16.42 -15.79
N ALA A 275 -17.54 17.22 -15.74
CA ALA A 275 -17.13 18.11 -16.83
C ALA A 275 -16.74 17.32 -18.10
N VAL A 276 -16.01 16.22 -17.92
CA VAL A 276 -15.62 15.29 -18.99
C VAL A 276 -16.83 14.54 -19.57
N LEU A 277 -17.80 14.14 -18.74
CA LEU A 277 -19.01 13.44 -19.17
C LEU A 277 -20.08 14.36 -19.79
N ALA A 278 -20.03 15.67 -19.55
CA ALA A 278 -21.03 16.62 -20.03
C ALA A 278 -21.02 16.87 -21.56
N GLY A 279 -20.17 16.17 -22.33
CA GLY A 279 -20.20 16.16 -23.79
C GLY A 279 -18.98 15.49 -24.43
N PRO A 280 -19.05 15.11 -25.71
CA PRO A 280 -17.90 14.63 -26.47
C PRO A 280 -16.84 15.72 -26.66
N GLY A 281 -15.61 15.31 -27.03
CA GLY A 281 -14.53 16.24 -27.33
C GLY A 281 -13.85 16.85 -26.09
N ARG A 282 -14.02 16.23 -24.91
CA ARG A 282 -13.60 16.77 -23.61
C ARG A 282 -12.72 15.79 -22.86
N MET A 283 -11.68 16.30 -22.19
CA MET A 283 -10.79 15.50 -21.36
C MET A 283 -10.10 16.38 -20.31
N VAL A 284 -9.81 15.81 -19.13
CA VAL A 284 -8.86 16.39 -18.17
C VAL A 284 -7.71 15.42 -17.97
N VAL A 285 -6.50 15.97 -17.95
CA VAL A 285 -5.23 15.26 -17.74
C VAL A 285 -4.55 15.85 -16.50
N GLN A 286 -4.10 14.99 -15.61
CA GLN A 286 -3.61 15.33 -14.27
C GLN A 286 -2.25 14.68 -14.00
N SER A 287 -1.39 15.37 -13.26
CA SER A 287 -0.14 14.79 -12.74
C SER A 287 -0.40 13.75 -11.65
N CYS A 288 0.39 12.67 -11.59
CA CYS A 288 0.27 11.63 -10.57
C CYS A 288 0.68 12.08 -9.15
N GLY A 289 1.53 13.11 -9.03
CA GLY A 289 2.19 13.49 -7.77
C GLY A 289 3.62 12.94 -7.70
N ASN A 290 4.47 13.55 -6.85
CA ASN A 290 5.90 13.22 -6.74
C ASN A 290 6.26 12.65 -5.36
N TYR A 291 5.40 11.77 -4.84
CA TYR A 291 5.38 11.38 -3.41
C TYR A 291 5.93 9.97 -3.13
N PHE A 292 6.41 9.25 -4.14
CA PHE A 292 6.78 7.82 -4.00
C PHE A 292 7.88 7.54 -2.97
N GLN A 293 8.79 8.49 -2.76
CA GLN A 293 9.92 8.39 -1.82
C GLN A 293 9.83 9.36 -0.64
N THR A 294 8.74 10.12 -0.50
CA THR A 294 8.62 11.13 0.57
C THR A 294 8.30 10.52 1.93
N SER A 295 7.97 9.22 1.99
CA SER A 295 7.55 8.52 3.21
C SER A 295 6.35 9.20 3.91
N THR A 296 5.49 9.88 3.14
CA THR A 296 4.32 10.63 3.63
C THR A 296 3.05 9.79 3.70
N HIS A 297 3.13 8.48 3.48
CA HIS A 297 1.98 7.57 3.54
C HIS A 297 2.30 6.32 4.36
N VAL A 298 1.31 5.85 5.12
CA VAL A 298 1.30 4.54 5.76
C VAL A 298 -0.05 3.88 5.55
N GLU A 299 -0.05 2.58 5.29
CA GLU A 299 -1.26 1.75 5.25
C GLU A 299 -1.10 0.54 6.17
N GLY A 300 -2.22 0.03 6.67
CA GLY A 300 -2.22 -1.12 7.55
C GLY A 300 -3.59 -1.75 7.69
N GLN A 301 -3.66 -2.85 8.43
CA GLN A 301 -4.91 -3.49 8.80
C GLN A 301 -4.97 -3.62 10.32
N LEU A 302 -5.79 -2.77 10.94
CA LEU A 302 -6.15 -2.87 12.33
C LEU A 302 -7.11 -4.03 12.54
N LEU A 303 -7.03 -4.65 13.71
CA LEU A 303 -7.78 -5.83 14.06
C LEU A 303 -8.68 -5.54 15.28
N ALA A 304 -9.85 -6.17 15.38
CA ALA A 304 -10.77 -5.92 16.52
C ALA A 304 -10.10 -6.24 17.86
N GLY A 305 -10.20 -5.33 18.83
CA GLY A 305 -9.52 -5.43 20.13
C GLY A 305 -8.00 -5.19 20.13
N SER A 306 -7.38 -4.95 18.96
CA SER A 306 -5.95 -4.65 18.85
C SER A 306 -5.66 -3.14 18.91
N GLU A 307 -4.41 -2.81 19.21
CA GLU A 307 -3.83 -1.48 19.10
C GLU A 307 -2.74 -1.47 18.02
N ALA A 308 -2.72 -0.44 17.17
CA ALA A 308 -1.60 -0.09 16.31
C ALA A 308 -1.04 1.27 16.75
N ARG A 309 0.27 1.36 16.96
CA ARG A 309 0.99 2.59 17.32
C ARG A 309 1.88 2.98 16.15
N ILE A 310 1.52 4.08 15.48
CA ILE A 310 2.14 4.57 14.24
C ILE A 310 3.05 5.75 14.59
N PRO A 311 4.38 5.62 14.52
CA PRO A 311 5.29 6.75 14.69
C PRO A 311 5.18 7.74 13.53
N LEU A 312 5.11 9.03 13.85
CA LEU A 312 5.11 10.17 12.94
C LEU A 312 6.28 11.08 13.32
N CYS A 313 7.26 11.23 12.43
CA CYS A 313 8.42 12.09 12.65
C CYS A 313 8.08 13.53 12.25
N THR A 314 8.27 14.46 13.19
CA THR A 314 8.13 15.91 12.98
C THR A 314 9.49 16.60 13.02
N ASN A 315 9.58 17.74 12.34
CA ASN A 315 10.69 18.69 12.37
C ASN A 315 10.11 20.07 12.72
N ALA A 316 10.89 20.95 13.37
CA ALA A 316 10.47 22.32 13.65
C ALA A 316 9.91 23.00 12.40
N SER A 317 8.66 23.49 12.50
CA SER A 317 8.01 24.24 11.44
C SER A 317 7.36 25.52 11.97
N SER A 318 7.30 26.53 11.12
CA SER A 318 6.55 27.77 11.40
C SER A 318 5.10 27.70 10.95
N VAL A 319 4.61 26.53 10.53
CA VAL A 319 3.23 26.30 10.07
C VAL A 319 2.65 25.05 10.73
N ALA A 320 1.32 24.97 10.74
CA ALA A 320 0.63 23.81 11.29
C ALA A 320 0.65 22.62 10.31
N HIS A 321 0.90 21.46 10.88
CA HIS A 321 0.98 20.15 10.25
C HIS A 321 -0.39 19.49 10.14
N GLU A 322 -0.66 18.74 9.07
CA GLU A 322 -1.91 17.97 8.87
C GLU A 322 -1.61 16.52 8.49
N VAL A 323 -2.31 15.56 9.12
CA VAL A 323 -2.35 14.15 8.72
C VAL A 323 -3.81 13.76 8.52
N ASP A 324 -4.12 13.17 7.36
CA ASP A 324 -5.46 12.75 6.98
C ASP A 324 -5.54 11.21 6.93
N LEU A 325 -6.36 10.63 7.79
CA LEU A 325 -6.47 9.17 7.97
C LEU A 325 -7.88 8.68 7.60
N TRP A 326 -7.94 7.70 6.70
CA TRP A 326 -9.19 7.14 6.17
C TRP A 326 -9.32 5.66 6.47
N TYR A 327 -10.53 5.23 6.85
CA TYR A 327 -10.85 3.83 7.10
C TYR A 327 -12.35 3.53 6.85
N SER A 328 -12.74 2.25 6.87
CA SER A 328 -14.11 1.83 6.56
C SER A 328 -15.14 2.43 7.51
N GLY A 329 -16.26 2.93 6.98
CA GLY A 329 -17.39 3.40 7.79
C GLY A 329 -18.14 2.31 8.55
N LEU A 330 -17.85 1.04 8.25
CA LEU A 330 -18.35 -0.12 9.02
C LEU A 330 -17.53 -0.37 10.30
N ASP A 331 -16.33 0.19 10.41
CA ASP A 331 -15.47 0.01 11.56
C ASP A 331 -15.68 1.14 12.59
N ARG A 332 -15.38 0.83 13.85
CA ARG A 332 -15.30 1.75 14.98
C ARG A 332 -13.91 1.66 15.58
N ILE A 333 -13.11 2.68 15.35
CA ILE A 333 -11.73 2.78 15.85
C ILE A 333 -11.66 4.00 16.78
N THR A 334 -11.00 3.94 17.93
CA THR A 334 -10.59 5.19 18.62
C THR A 334 -9.20 5.59 18.13
N VAL A 335 -8.99 6.88 17.87
CA VAL A 335 -7.67 7.40 17.50
C VAL A 335 -7.15 8.26 18.63
N GLY A 336 -5.99 7.91 19.16
CA GLY A 336 -5.23 8.74 20.08
C GLY A 336 -4.00 9.35 19.44
N LEU A 337 -3.46 10.36 20.11
CA LEU A 337 -2.22 11.02 19.75
C LEU A 337 -1.38 11.19 21.03
N CYS A 338 -0.13 10.72 20.98
CA CYS A 338 0.86 10.90 22.04
C CYS A 338 1.96 11.84 21.55
N ALA A 339 2.32 12.83 22.39
CA ALA A 339 3.47 13.69 22.16
C ALA A 339 4.81 12.91 22.25
N PRO A 340 5.94 13.47 21.76
CA PRO A 340 7.24 12.80 21.73
C PRO A 340 7.84 12.39 23.09
N GLN A 341 7.26 12.87 24.20
CA GLN A 341 7.67 12.56 25.58
C GLN A 341 6.74 11.51 26.25
N ASP A 342 5.94 10.80 25.44
CA ASP A 342 4.93 9.79 25.80
C ASP A 342 3.76 10.22 26.72
N GLU A 343 3.83 11.41 27.33
CA GLU A 343 2.70 12.17 27.88
C GLU A 343 2.85 13.67 27.52
N PRO A 344 1.74 14.45 27.42
CA PRO A 344 0.35 14.01 27.53
C PRO A 344 -0.18 13.32 26.25
N ARG A 345 -1.34 12.65 26.40
CA ARG A 345 -2.06 11.95 25.31
C ARG A 345 -3.56 12.24 25.32
N ILE A 346 -4.15 12.30 24.12
CA ILE A 346 -5.61 12.34 23.91
C ILE A 346 -6.09 11.08 23.18
N PHE A 347 -7.38 10.74 23.31
CA PHE A 347 -8.04 9.62 22.62
C PHE A 347 -9.47 9.97 22.19
N THR A 348 -9.67 10.13 20.88
CA THR A 348 -10.91 10.57 20.25
C THR A 348 -11.71 9.40 19.69
N ARG A 349 -13.00 9.34 20.03
CA ARG A 349 -13.95 8.33 19.53
C ARG A 349 -14.54 8.73 18.16
N PRO A 350 -15.08 7.77 17.38
CA PRO A 350 -15.80 8.09 16.14
C PRO A 350 -16.97 9.05 16.39
N GLY A 351 -16.92 10.22 15.75
CA GLY A 351 -17.90 11.30 15.86
C GLY A 351 -17.43 12.50 16.69
N ASP A 352 -16.43 12.33 17.55
CA ASP A 352 -15.95 13.33 18.50
C ASP A 352 -14.78 14.18 17.93
N SER A 353 -14.29 15.13 18.71
CA SER A 353 -13.06 15.89 18.43
C SER A 353 -12.42 16.33 19.74
N ASP A 354 -11.10 16.21 19.85
CA ASP A 354 -10.33 16.56 21.06
C ASP A 354 -9.15 17.47 20.72
N THR A 355 -8.67 18.20 21.73
CA THR A 355 -7.48 19.05 21.65
C THR A 355 -6.48 18.60 22.72
N LEU A 356 -5.21 18.47 22.34
CA LEU A 356 -4.09 18.21 23.24
C LEU A 356 -3.48 19.55 23.64
N THR A 357 -3.65 19.91 24.91
CA THR A 357 -3.08 21.12 25.50
C THR A 357 -1.85 20.75 26.33
N ILE A 358 -0.73 21.45 26.13
CA ILE A 358 0.51 21.33 26.92
C ILE A 358 0.80 22.71 27.51
N ASP A 359 1.06 22.78 28.81
CA ASP A 359 1.35 24.02 29.56
C ASP A 359 0.37 25.20 29.31
N GLY A 360 -0.89 24.85 29.02
CA GLY A 360 -1.98 25.81 28.76
C GLY A 360 -2.11 26.26 27.29
N ALA A 361 -1.26 25.77 26.38
CA ALA A 361 -1.33 26.04 24.94
C ALA A 361 -1.79 24.82 24.15
N ASP A 362 -2.62 25.04 23.12
CA ASP A 362 -3.13 23.98 22.25
C ASP A 362 -2.05 23.53 21.26
N MET A 363 -1.52 22.31 21.42
CA MET A 363 -0.44 21.77 20.58
C MET A 363 -0.94 20.91 19.43
N ALA A 364 -2.05 20.20 19.61
CA ALA A 364 -2.62 19.35 18.57
C ALA A 364 -4.13 19.21 18.68
N ARG A 365 -4.78 18.87 17.56
CA ARG A 365 -6.22 18.63 17.48
C ARG A 365 -6.49 17.36 16.69
N ILE A 366 -7.41 16.52 17.17
CA ILE A 366 -7.96 15.39 16.41
C ILE A 366 -9.44 15.66 16.16
N ALA A 367 -9.88 15.53 14.91
CA ALA A 367 -11.29 15.58 14.57
C ALA A 367 -11.69 14.30 13.82
N HIS A 368 -12.58 13.52 14.42
CA HIS A 368 -12.90 12.16 14.00
C HIS A 368 -14.29 12.10 13.34
N ARG A 369 -14.37 12.39 12.04
CA ARG A 369 -15.64 12.37 11.30
C ARG A 369 -16.02 10.93 10.93
N THR A 370 -17.22 10.51 11.34
CA THR A 370 -17.86 9.30 10.83
C THR A 370 -18.63 9.55 9.54
N GLY A 371 -18.65 8.56 8.66
CA GLY A 371 -19.50 8.50 7.46
C GLY A 371 -19.47 9.75 6.58
N ASP A 372 -18.35 10.01 5.90
CA ASP A 372 -18.31 11.05 4.87
C ASP A 372 -19.43 10.81 3.83
N PRO A 373 -20.23 11.83 3.49
CA PRO A 373 -21.36 11.63 2.59
C PRO A 373 -21.00 11.14 1.18
N ASN A 374 -19.74 11.26 0.75
CA ASN A 374 -19.33 11.00 -0.64
C ASN A 374 -18.90 9.55 -0.87
N ASN A 375 -18.31 8.88 0.14
CA ASN A 375 -17.85 7.48 0.06
C ASN A 375 -18.26 6.62 1.28
N ALA A 376 -19.02 7.17 2.23
CA ALA A 376 -19.40 6.55 3.50
C ALA A 376 -18.24 6.07 4.39
N ARG A 377 -17.00 6.54 4.16
CA ARG A 377 -15.83 6.20 4.98
C ARG A 377 -15.68 7.13 6.17
N ASN A 378 -14.95 6.67 7.18
CA ASN A 378 -14.57 7.49 8.32
C ASN A 378 -13.26 8.24 7.98
N GLU A 379 -13.18 9.50 8.41
CA GLU A 379 -12.03 10.41 8.23
C GLU A 379 -11.57 10.88 9.60
N VAL A 380 -10.25 10.85 9.85
CA VAL A 380 -9.63 11.40 11.05
C VAL A 380 -8.59 12.42 10.61
N LEU A 381 -8.90 13.68 10.87
CA LEU A 381 -7.96 14.78 10.64
C LEU A 381 -7.18 15.03 11.92
N ILE A 382 -5.86 14.88 11.86
CA ILE A 382 -4.94 15.24 12.93
C ILE A 382 -4.21 16.51 12.50
N ARG A 383 -4.23 17.53 13.34
CA ARG A 383 -3.50 18.78 13.14
C ARG A 383 -2.53 18.98 14.29
N LEU A 384 -1.26 19.28 14.01
CA LEU A 384 -0.32 19.78 15.02
C LEU A 384 -0.14 21.28 14.75
N GLU A 385 -0.27 22.11 15.78
CA GLU A 385 -0.10 23.56 15.64
C GLU A 385 1.40 23.93 15.55
N PRO A 386 1.79 25.14 15.11
CA PRO A 386 3.20 25.49 14.85
C PRO A 386 4.13 25.35 16.07
N ASP A 387 3.60 25.57 17.28
CA ASP A 387 4.36 25.49 18.53
C ASP A 387 4.45 24.06 19.10
N ALA A 388 3.92 23.05 18.38
CA ALA A 388 3.92 21.66 18.84
C ALA A 388 5.34 21.09 18.95
N PRO A 389 5.66 20.30 20.00
CA PRO A 389 7.02 19.80 20.21
C PRO A 389 7.54 18.87 19.10
N ASP A 390 8.80 19.07 18.72
CA ASP A 390 9.54 18.23 17.77
C ASP A 390 9.77 16.80 18.28
N GLY A 391 9.76 15.84 17.36
CA GLY A 391 10.22 14.47 17.61
C GLY A 391 9.33 13.40 16.99
N VAL A 392 9.25 12.24 17.64
CA VAL A 392 8.41 11.12 17.19
C VAL A 392 7.08 11.14 17.93
N TRP A 393 6.08 11.73 17.31
CA TRP A 393 4.69 11.61 17.73
C TRP A 393 4.18 10.19 17.47
N HIS A 394 3.15 9.76 18.18
CA HIS A 394 2.52 8.47 17.91
C HIS A 394 1.01 8.60 17.71
N ILE A 395 0.52 8.20 16.54
CA ILE A 395 -0.90 8.01 16.27
C ILE A 395 -1.27 6.61 16.76
N VAL A 396 -2.24 6.51 17.66
CA VAL A 396 -2.63 5.26 18.33
C VAL A 396 -4.03 4.84 17.89
N LEU A 397 -4.13 3.81 17.07
CA LEU A 397 -5.42 3.27 16.60
C LEU A 397 -5.83 2.09 17.47
N ARG A 398 -7.06 2.09 18.03
CA ARG A 398 -7.62 0.95 18.78
C ARG A 398 -8.92 0.48 18.17
N GLY A 399 -9.01 -0.78 17.79
CA GLY A 399 -10.21 -1.36 17.18
C GLY A 399 -11.26 -1.67 18.24
N ILE A 400 -12.38 -0.93 18.27
CA ILE A 400 -13.54 -1.25 19.13
C ILE A 400 -14.34 -2.37 18.48
N ASP A 401 -14.76 -2.15 17.24
CA ASP A 401 -15.54 -3.06 16.41
C ASP A 401 -15.01 -2.91 14.98
N VAL A 402 -14.48 -3.97 14.40
CA VAL A 402 -13.68 -3.87 13.16
C VAL A 402 -14.10 -4.98 12.20
N VAL A 403 -14.60 -4.56 11.04
CA VAL A 403 -15.16 -5.41 9.97
C VAL A 403 -14.19 -5.52 8.78
N ASP A 404 -13.58 -4.40 8.38
CA ASP A 404 -12.55 -4.34 7.33
C ASP A 404 -11.15 -4.18 7.95
N GLY A 405 -10.99 -3.15 8.78
CA GLY A 405 -9.76 -2.85 9.52
C GLY A 405 -8.68 -2.17 8.70
N ARG A 406 -8.78 -2.16 7.37
CA ARG A 406 -7.84 -1.41 6.52
C ARG A 406 -7.96 0.09 6.77
N TYR A 407 -6.81 0.71 7.02
CA TYR A 407 -6.66 2.15 7.15
C TYR A 407 -5.50 2.63 6.29
N HIS A 408 -5.58 3.89 5.87
CA HIS A 408 -4.48 4.62 5.24
C HIS A 408 -4.36 5.97 5.95
N ALA A 409 -3.14 6.47 6.15
CA ALA A 409 -2.88 7.82 6.66
C ALA A 409 -1.84 8.52 5.81
N TRP A 410 -2.15 9.72 5.34
CA TRP A 410 -1.25 10.57 4.57
C TRP A 410 -0.88 11.82 5.36
N ALA A 411 0.41 12.06 5.52
CA ALA A 411 0.94 13.32 6.02
C ALA A 411 0.90 14.35 4.89
N GLU A 412 0.26 15.49 5.14
CA GLU A 412 0.09 16.55 4.14
C GLU A 412 1.42 17.21 3.75
N ARG A 413 1.41 17.85 2.59
CA ARG A 413 2.56 18.51 1.98
C ARG A 413 2.85 19.86 2.62
N GLU A 414 4.07 20.04 3.12
CA GLU A 414 4.48 21.32 3.72
C GLU A 414 4.96 22.36 2.70
N PRO A 415 4.85 23.68 3.02
CA PRO A 415 5.37 24.75 2.16
C PRO A 415 6.89 24.71 2.03
N ILE A 416 7.58 24.27 3.09
CA ILE A 416 9.03 24.15 3.16
C ILE A 416 9.40 22.66 3.22
N ARG A 417 10.04 22.13 2.17
CA ARG A 417 10.35 20.68 2.06
C ARG A 417 11.13 20.08 3.25
N ARG A 418 11.95 20.86 3.95
CA ARG A 418 12.72 20.38 5.13
C ARG A 418 11.83 20.14 6.36
N ASP A 419 10.68 20.82 6.42
CA ASP A 419 9.72 20.75 7.53
C ASP A 419 8.74 19.55 7.32
N GLN A 420 8.89 18.79 6.23
CA GLN A 420 7.96 17.73 5.84
C GLN A 420 7.89 16.59 6.86
N LEU A 421 6.70 16.46 7.46
CA LEU A 421 6.25 15.27 8.20
C LEU A 421 6.49 14.00 7.41
N HIS A 422 6.98 12.94 8.06
CA HIS A 422 7.14 11.64 7.44
C HIS A 422 6.96 10.49 8.44
N PHE A 423 6.56 9.33 7.92
CA PHE A 423 6.62 8.06 8.63
C PHE A 423 8.02 7.43 8.47
N PRO A 424 8.51 6.64 9.42
CA PRO A 424 9.74 5.86 9.25
C PRO A 424 9.70 4.97 7.99
N VAL A 425 10.83 4.90 7.27
CA VAL A 425 10.95 4.26 5.95
C VAL A 425 10.63 2.76 5.97
N ASP A 426 10.74 2.11 7.12
CA ASP A 426 10.41 0.69 7.31
C ASP A 426 8.90 0.41 7.47
N ILE A 427 8.09 1.44 7.77
CA ILE A 427 6.62 1.35 7.85
C ILE A 427 5.92 2.14 6.73
N ALA A 428 6.60 3.10 6.11
CA ALA A 428 6.02 3.93 5.07
C ALA A 428 5.64 3.09 3.84
N ALA A 429 4.43 3.29 3.34
CA ALA A 429 3.95 2.64 2.13
C ALA A 429 4.41 3.39 0.88
N VAL A 430 4.82 2.62 -0.13
CA VAL A 430 5.21 3.13 -1.46
C VAL A 430 4.07 3.01 -2.47
N THR A 431 3.04 2.22 -2.17
CA THR A 431 1.77 2.09 -2.89
C THR A 431 0.75 3.11 -2.41
N THR A 432 -0.26 3.42 -3.21
CA THR A 432 -1.34 4.35 -2.82
C THR A 432 -0.83 5.78 -2.53
N THR A 433 0.23 6.19 -3.22
CA THR A 433 0.91 7.49 -3.10
C THR A 433 0.49 8.52 -4.16
N THR A 434 -0.56 8.24 -4.95
CA THR A 434 -1.15 9.17 -5.94
C THR A 434 -1.63 10.48 -5.29
N GLY A 435 -1.63 11.59 -6.01
CA GLY A 435 -2.19 12.86 -5.50
C GLY A 435 -3.71 12.78 -5.29
N SER A 436 -4.23 13.42 -4.25
CA SER A 436 -5.61 13.18 -3.77
C SER A 436 -6.76 13.67 -4.65
N ILE A 437 -6.47 14.36 -5.77
CA ILE A 437 -7.46 14.80 -6.76
C ILE A 437 -7.30 14.13 -8.14
N CYS A 438 -6.34 13.22 -8.33
CA CYS A 438 -6.09 12.56 -9.61
C CYS A 438 -6.56 11.08 -9.64
N ASN A 439 -7.53 10.74 -8.80
CA ASN A 439 -8.12 9.40 -8.69
C ASN A 439 -9.55 9.35 -9.26
N GLY A 440 -9.93 10.31 -10.11
CA GLY A 440 -11.18 10.29 -10.87
C GLY A 440 -11.34 9.06 -11.77
N LEU A 441 -12.59 8.74 -12.12
CA LEU A 441 -12.96 7.57 -12.94
C LEU A 441 -12.80 7.84 -14.44
N ARG A 442 -12.90 9.11 -14.88
CA ARG A 442 -12.92 9.51 -16.28
C ARG A 442 -11.69 10.32 -16.69
N THR A 443 -11.04 11.02 -15.76
CA THR A 443 -9.80 11.78 -16.00
C THR A 443 -8.59 10.88 -16.26
N LEU A 444 -7.60 11.40 -17.01
CA LEU A 444 -6.28 10.79 -17.23
C LEU A 444 -5.29 11.23 -16.16
N THR A 445 -4.55 10.28 -15.58
CA THR A 445 -3.52 10.51 -14.56
C THR A 445 -2.17 10.02 -15.06
N VAL A 446 -1.15 10.86 -14.99
CA VAL A 446 0.12 10.67 -15.71
C VAL A 446 1.30 10.63 -14.75
N GLY A 447 1.99 9.48 -14.73
CA GLY A 447 3.27 9.31 -14.04
C GLY A 447 4.46 9.78 -14.90
N ALA A 448 5.63 9.94 -14.27
CA ALA A 448 6.84 10.42 -14.94
C ALA A 448 7.85 9.29 -15.18
N TYR A 449 8.53 9.34 -16.32
CA TYR A 449 9.72 8.54 -16.57
C TYR A 449 10.94 9.41 -16.92
N ASP A 450 12.14 8.86 -16.72
CA ASP A 450 13.40 9.46 -17.13
C ASP A 450 13.68 9.12 -18.59
N GLN A 451 13.44 10.08 -19.50
CA GLN A 451 13.68 9.90 -20.93
C GLN A 451 15.18 9.86 -21.32
N HIS A 452 16.07 10.32 -20.44
CA HIS A 452 17.50 10.40 -20.68
C HIS A 452 18.24 9.10 -20.27
N SER A 453 17.70 8.36 -19.30
CA SER A 453 18.28 7.08 -18.83
C SER A 453 17.96 5.88 -19.75
N PRO A 454 18.92 4.97 -20.00
CA PRO A 454 18.68 3.74 -20.76
C PRO A 454 17.54 2.88 -20.17
N GLY A 455 16.57 2.53 -21.00
CA GLY A 455 15.41 1.73 -20.58
C GLY A 455 14.24 2.55 -20.02
N TRP A 456 14.38 3.87 -19.91
CA TRP A 456 13.33 4.82 -19.53
C TRP A 456 12.62 4.48 -18.20
N PRO A 457 13.35 4.31 -17.09
CA PRO A 457 12.74 3.95 -15.81
C PRO A 457 11.71 5.01 -15.36
N ALA A 458 10.64 4.58 -14.71
CA ALA A 458 9.76 5.48 -13.95
C ALA A 458 10.60 6.27 -12.94
N THR A 459 10.41 7.60 -12.85
CA THR A 459 11.26 8.43 -12.00
C THR A 459 11.12 8.02 -10.54
N ASP A 460 12.20 8.13 -9.79
CA ASP A 460 12.28 7.91 -8.34
C ASP A 460 11.18 8.64 -7.55
N PHE A 461 10.81 9.86 -7.95
CA PHE A 461 9.73 10.60 -7.30
C PHE A 461 8.30 10.21 -7.75
N SER A 462 8.09 9.65 -8.95
CA SER A 462 6.73 9.47 -9.52
C SER A 462 5.88 8.53 -8.65
N SER A 463 4.77 9.07 -8.13
CA SER A 463 3.79 8.37 -7.30
C SER A 463 3.25 7.08 -7.93
N SER A 464 2.90 6.12 -7.07
CA SER A 464 2.37 4.80 -7.41
C SER A 464 0.93 4.64 -6.96
N GLY A 465 0.13 3.91 -7.73
CA GLY A 465 -1.12 3.36 -7.27
C GLY A 465 -0.95 2.10 -6.40
N PRO A 466 -2.02 1.30 -6.22
CA PRO A 466 -3.37 1.55 -6.75
C PRO A 466 -4.06 2.75 -6.06
N THR A 467 -5.25 3.11 -6.50
CA THR A 467 -6.18 3.91 -5.67
C THR A 467 -6.62 3.10 -4.44
N VAL A 468 -7.20 3.73 -3.42
CA VAL A 468 -7.67 3.02 -2.20
C VAL A 468 -8.81 2.04 -2.49
N ASP A 469 -9.56 2.25 -3.57
CA ASP A 469 -10.56 1.30 -4.08
C ASP A 469 -9.99 0.25 -5.06
N GLY A 470 -8.68 0.26 -5.31
CA GLY A 470 -7.95 -0.79 -6.04
C GLY A 470 -7.83 -0.57 -7.55
N ARG A 471 -8.29 0.56 -8.09
CA ARG A 471 -8.10 0.90 -9.51
C ARG A 471 -6.64 1.19 -9.79
N HIS A 472 -6.16 0.77 -10.96
CA HIS A 472 -4.80 1.05 -11.40
C HIS A 472 -4.67 2.53 -11.78
N LYS A 473 -3.74 3.22 -11.13
CA LYS A 473 -3.27 4.58 -11.41
C LYS A 473 -1.74 4.59 -11.19
N PRO A 474 -0.94 5.43 -11.85
CA PRO A 474 -1.32 6.29 -12.99
C PRO A 474 -1.82 5.46 -14.18
N ASP A 475 -2.46 6.12 -15.14
CA ASP A 475 -2.98 5.46 -16.32
C ASP A 475 -1.87 5.13 -17.33
N LEU A 476 -0.86 6.00 -17.42
CA LEU A 476 0.32 5.89 -18.29
C LEU A 476 1.48 6.75 -17.79
N LEU A 477 2.67 6.57 -18.38
CA LEU A 477 3.88 7.35 -18.16
C LEU A 477 4.18 8.30 -19.31
N ALA A 478 4.73 9.48 -19.01
CA ALA A 478 5.27 10.43 -19.99
C ALA A 478 6.61 11.04 -19.50
N PRO A 479 7.41 11.69 -20.38
CA PRO A 479 8.71 12.27 -20.00
C PRO A 479 8.56 13.28 -18.87
N GLY A 480 9.38 13.16 -17.82
CA GLY A 480 9.22 13.99 -16.62
C GLY A 480 10.48 14.25 -15.80
N ARG A 481 11.66 13.81 -16.24
CA ARG A 481 12.95 14.18 -15.60
C ARG A 481 13.72 15.11 -16.53
N ASP A 482 14.20 16.24 -16.01
CA ASP A 482 15.04 17.23 -16.68
C ASP A 482 14.50 17.67 -18.06
N VAL A 483 13.17 17.79 -18.17
CA VAL A 483 12.50 18.19 -19.41
C VAL A 483 12.88 19.63 -19.74
N LEU A 484 13.40 19.86 -20.95
CA LEU A 484 13.70 21.20 -21.45
C LEU A 484 12.38 21.94 -21.74
N VAL A 485 12.16 23.09 -21.10
CA VAL A 485 10.89 23.85 -21.11
C VAL A 485 11.14 25.34 -21.29
N ALA A 486 10.11 26.09 -21.72
CA ALA A 486 10.16 27.54 -21.73
C ALA A 486 10.35 28.08 -20.32
N ARG A 487 11.23 29.07 -20.17
CA ARG A 487 11.46 29.80 -18.91
C ARG A 487 10.73 31.14 -18.98
N SER A 488 10.01 31.50 -17.91
CA SER A 488 9.48 32.86 -17.76
C SER A 488 10.62 33.84 -17.49
N ARG A 489 10.41 35.11 -17.83
CA ARG A 489 11.22 36.19 -17.25
C ARG A 489 11.21 36.11 -15.72
N SER A 490 12.36 36.33 -15.10
CA SER A 490 12.48 36.38 -13.63
C SER A 490 12.40 37.82 -13.12
N SER A 491 11.86 37.99 -11.91
CA SER A 491 11.86 39.26 -11.17
C SER A 491 13.26 39.66 -10.68
N SER A 492 14.23 38.72 -10.67
CA SER A 492 15.60 38.94 -10.19
C SER A 492 16.66 39.09 -11.30
N GLU A 493 16.27 39.17 -12.57
CA GLU A 493 17.23 39.21 -13.69
C GLU A 493 17.84 40.61 -13.93
N ILE A 494 19.17 40.63 -14.08
CA ILE A 494 19.94 41.82 -14.49
C ILE A 494 19.76 42.01 -16.02
N PRO A 495 19.63 43.24 -16.56
CA PRO A 495 19.42 43.45 -17.99
C PRO A 495 20.52 42.85 -18.90
N GLY A 496 20.12 41.82 -19.65
CA GLY A 496 20.88 41.06 -20.65
C GLY A 496 20.03 39.83 -20.99
N GLU A 497 19.99 39.39 -22.26
CA GLU A 497 18.95 38.47 -22.77
C GLU A 497 18.67 37.28 -21.82
N PRO A 498 17.48 37.20 -21.20
CA PRO A 498 17.15 36.14 -20.26
C PRO A 498 17.08 34.80 -20.98
N ALA A 499 17.50 33.73 -20.32
CA ALA A 499 17.51 32.41 -20.94
C ALA A 499 16.07 31.99 -21.28
N LEU A 500 15.76 31.77 -22.57
CA LEU A 500 14.42 31.34 -23.01
C LEU A 500 14.03 29.94 -22.51
N PHE A 501 14.98 29.18 -21.97
CA PHE A 501 14.78 27.80 -21.54
C PHE A 501 15.35 27.52 -20.15
N THR A 502 14.79 26.48 -19.55
CA THR A 502 15.20 25.89 -18.27
C THR A 502 14.94 24.39 -18.34
N ARG A 503 15.48 23.60 -17.41
CA ARG A 503 15.12 22.18 -17.24
C ARG A 503 14.32 22.01 -15.95
N MET A 504 13.23 21.23 -16.00
CA MET A 504 12.37 20.96 -14.85
C MET A 504 12.03 19.46 -14.75
N SER A 505 11.86 19.00 -13.51
CA SER A 505 11.50 17.63 -13.17
C SER A 505 10.18 17.57 -12.39
N GLY A 506 9.37 16.54 -12.66
CA GLY A 506 8.11 16.28 -11.99
C GLY A 506 7.06 15.61 -12.88
N THR A 507 6.09 14.94 -12.26
CA THR A 507 4.87 14.49 -12.95
C THR A 507 4.06 15.65 -13.55
N SER A 508 4.27 16.87 -13.03
CA SER A 508 3.82 18.14 -13.63
C SER A 508 4.33 18.39 -15.05
N MET A 509 5.50 17.85 -15.42
CA MET A 509 6.05 17.90 -16.78
C MET A 509 5.60 16.72 -17.64
N ALA A 510 5.25 15.60 -17.01
CA ALA A 510 4.71 14.42 -17.70
C ALA A 510 3.26 14.64 -18.18
N ALA A 511 2.36 15.13 -17.31
CA ALA A 511 0.97 15.41 -17.66
C ALA A 511 0.77 16.24 -18.95
N PRO A 512 1.46 17.38 -19.17
CA PRO A 512 1.24 18.19 -20.36
C PRO A 512 1.65 17.51 -21.68
N HIS A 513 2.56 16.52 -21.67
CA HIS A 513 2.82 15.72 -22.87
C HIS A 513 1.57 14.96 -23.30
N VAL A 514 0.85 14.37 -22.34
CA VAL A 514 -0.42 13.66 -22.58
C VAL A 514 -1.55 14.65 -22.94
N THR A 515 -1.60 15.82 -22.31
CA THR A 515 -2.53 16.91 -22.69
C THR A 515 -2.41 17.25 -24.18
N GLY A 516 -1.19 17.51 -24.67
CA GLY A 516 -0.99 17.81 -26.08
C GLY A 516 -1.23 16.60 -27.01
N ALA A 517 -0.96 15.37 -26.54
CA ALA A 517 -1.30 14.16 -27.29
C ALA A 517 -2.81 14.00 -27.47
N VAL A 518 -3.59 14.22 -26.40
CA VAL A 518 -5.06 14.25 -26.45
C VAL A 518 -5.56 15.38 -27.36
N ALA A 519 -4.92 16.55 -27.37
CA ALA A 519 -5.29 17.62 -28.32
C ALA A 519 -5.03 17.21 -29.79
N CYS A 520 -3.96 16.48 -30.07
CA CYS A 520 -3.71 15.94 -31.42
C CYS A 520 -4.73 14.86 -31.81
N LEU A 521 -5.10 13.98 -30.87
CA LEU A 521 -6.16 12.98 -31.09
C LEU A 521 -7.53 13.65 -31.29
N LEU A 522 -7.85 14.71 -30.54
CA LEU A 522 -9.09 15.47 -30.71
C LEU A 522 -9.18 16.11 -32.11
N GLU A 523 -8.08 16.63 -32.67
CA GLU A 523 -8.04 17.07 -34.07
C GLU A 523 -8.29 15.88 -35.03
N GLN A 524 -7.62 14.74 -34.82
CA GLN A 524 -7.75 13.54 -35.65
C GLN A 524 -9.17 12.96 -35.66
N PHE A 525 -9.86 12.98 -34.52
CA PHE A 525 -11.26 12.55 -34.38
C PHE A 525 -12.29 13.64 -34.72
N GLY A 526 -11.88 14.75 -35.35
CA GLY A 526 -12.81 15.83 -35.74
C GLY A 526 -13.50 16.53 -34.57
N GLY A 527 -12.91 16.47 -33.37
CA GLY A 527 -13.39 17.14 -32.16
C GLY A 527 -14.54 16.48 -31.42
N SER A 528 -15.04 15.31 -31.86
CA SER A 528 -16.30 14.73 -31.37
C SER A 528 -16.19 13.35 -30.71
N ALA A 529 -14.98 12.86 -30.44
CA ALA A 529 -14.80 11.58 -29.75
C ALA A 529 -15.27 11.66 -28.27
N PRO A 530 -16.07 10.68 -27.79
CA PRO A 530 -16.38 10.55 -26.36
C PRO A 530 -15.13 10.27 -25.52
N ALA A 531 -15.12 10.74 -24.27
CA ALA A 531 -13.99 10.58 -23.37
C ALA A 531 -13.52 9.12 -23.18
N GLY A 532 -14.45 8.17 -23.12
CA GLY A 532 -14.14 6.74 -23.05
C GLY A 532 -13.43 6.20 -24.29
N GLN A 533 -13.77 6.69 -25.48
CA GLN A 533 -13.09 6.33 -26.73
C GLN A 533 -11.67 6.91 -26.77
N LEU A 534 -11.51 8.21 -26.47
CA LEU A 534 -10.20 8.90 -26.39
C LEU A 534 -9.26 8.20 -25.41
N ARG A 535 -9.78 7.92 -24.20
CA ARG A 535 -9.04 7.27 -23.11
C ARG A 535 -8.65 5.84 -23.48
N ARG A 536 -9.56 5.04 -24.06
CA ARG A 536 -9.24 3.70 -24.56
C ARG A 536 -8.15 3.75 -25.63
N HIS A 537 -8.34 4.55 -26.67
CA HIS A 537 -7.42 4.68 -27.81
C HIS A 537 -6.00 5.05 -27.36
N LEU A 538 -5.88 6.08 -26.54
CA LEU A 538 -4.60 6.50 -25.98
C LEU A 538 -3.93 5.38 -25.17
N LEU A 539 -4.66 4.74 -24.25
CA LEU A 539 -4.08 3.73 -23.36
C LEU A 539 -3.74 2.41 -24.09
N THR A 540 -4.48 2.03 -25.13
CA THR A 540 -4.12 0.87 -25.98
C THR A 540 -2.95 1.15 -26.91
N SER A 541 -2.68 2.42 -27.23
CA SER A 541 -1.52 2.84 -28.03
C SER A 541 -0.22 2.93 -27.23
N CYS A 542 -0.27 2.84 -25.89
CA CYS A 542 0.92 2.93 -25.04
C CYS A 542 1.94 1.84 -25.36
N ARG A 543 3.22 2.22 -25.44
CA ARG A 543 4.31 1.24 -25.56
C ARG A 543 4.49 0.52 -24.22
N PRO A 544 4.51 -0.82 -24.16
CA PRO A 544 4.61 -1.56 -22.91
C PRO A 544 5.79 -1.15 -22.03
N TYR A 545 5.53 -1.06 -20.72
CA TYR A 545 6.54 -1.08 -19.67
C TYR A 545 6.87 -2.55 -19.31
N GLY A 546 8.01 -2.79 -18.66
CA GLY A 546 8.36 -4.14 -18.19
C GLY A 546 7.28 -4.71 -17.26
N ALA A 547 7.01 -6.01 -17.36
CA ALA A 547 5.80 -6.64 -16.78
C ALA A 547 5.70 -6.62 -15.23
N ASP A 548 6.72 -6.12 -14.54
CA ASP A 548 6.90 -6.26 -13.09
C ASP A 548 6.47 -5.02 -12.27
N ASP A 549 6.11 -3.88 -12.90
CA ASP A 549 5.81 -2.62 -12.18
C ASP A 549 4.61 -1.83 -12.77
N THR A 550 3.46 -2.50 -12.88
CA THR A 550 2.23 -1.90 -13.45
C THR A 550 1.58 -0.84 -12.55
N LEU A 551 1.86 -0.82 -11.25
CA LEU A 551 1.33 0.17 -10.31
C LEU A 551 1.99 1.55 -10.43
N ARG A 552 3.19 1.61 -11.02
CA ARG A 552 3.87 2.87 -11.34
C ARG A 552 3.74 3.21 -12.82
N ALA A 553 3.69 2.20 -13.69
CA ALA A 553 3.69 2.41 -15.13
C ALA A 553 2.30 2.52 -15.80
N GLY A 554 1.23 2.04 -15.15
CA GLY A 554 -0.09 1.96 -15.77
C GLY A 554 -0.08 1.07 -17.02
N ASN A 555 -0.54 1.62 -18.15
CA ASN A 555 -0.51 0.96 -19.46
C ASN A 555 0.86 1.07 -20.18
N GLY A 556 1.82 1.79 -19.59
CA GLY A 556 3.17 1.97 -20.12
C GLY A 556 3.44 3.39 -20.61
N TYR A 557 4.37 3.52 -21.56
CA TYR A 557 4.82 4.81 -22.06
C TYR A 557 3.83 5.41 -23.07
N LEU A 558 3.61 6.71 -23.00
CA LEU A 558 3.00 7.49 -24.08
C LEU A 558 3.77 7.26 -25.39
N ASP A 559 3.08 6.75 -26.41
CA ASP A 559 3.61 6.63 -27.77
C ASP A 559 2.71 7.41 -28.73
N LEU A 560 3.07 8.68 -28.95
CA LEU A 560 2.34 9.57 -29.83
C LEU A 560 2.38 9.12 -31.30
N ALA A 561 3.44 8.41 -31.73
CA ALA A 561 3.52 7.94 -33.11
C ALA A 561 2.48 6.83 -33.33
N THR A 562 2.45 5.83 -32.46
CA THR A 562 1.45 4.75 -32.50
C THR A 562 0.02 5.31 -32.36
N ALA A 563 -0.21 6.20 -31.38
CA ALA A 563 -1.52 6.82 -31.14
C ALA A 563 -2.11 7.53 -32.37
N LEU A 564 -1.26 8.19 -33.18
CA LEU A 564 -1.70 8.94 -34.36
C LEU A 564 -1.77 8.11 -35.65
N THR A 565 -1.03 6.99 -35.74
CA THR A 565 -1.06 6.13 -36.94
C THR A 565 -2.17 5.09 -36.98
N ASP A 566 -2.69 4.68 -35.81
CA ASP A 566 -3.66 3.58 -35.70
C ASP A 566 -5.09 4.03 -36.12
N SER A 567 -5.32 4.04 -37.44
CA SER A 567 -6.55 4.56 -38.04
C SER A 567 -7.69 3.54 -38.17
N ASP A 568 -7.43 2.25 -37.90
CA ASP A 568 -8.45 1.19 -37.99
C ASP A 568 -9.53 1.30 -36.90
N LEU A 569 -9.25 2.00 -35.79
CA LEU A 569 -10.23 2.31 -34.74
C LEU A 569 -11.14 3.52 -35.05
N VAL A 570 -10.89 4.25 -36.14
CA VAL A 570 -11.64 5.48 -36.50
C VAL A 570 -12.98 5.17 -37.20
N GLN A 571 -13.16 3.97 -37.76
CA GLN A 571 -14.29 3.66 -38.66
C GLN A 571 -15.42 2.79 -38.09
N SER A 572 -15.43 2.48 -36.79
CA SER A 572 -16.50 1.67 -36.17
C SER A 572 -17.39 2.47 -35.21
N PRO A 573 -18.49 3.08 -35.69
CA PRO A 573 -19.61 3.45 -34.84
C PRO A 573 -20.41 2.18 -34.49
N THR A 574 -19.78 1.24 -33.77
CA THR A 574 -20.55 0.22 -33.06
C THR A 574 -21.35 0.96 -32.01
N ALA A 575 -22.67 1.07 -32.21
CA ALA A 575 -23.57 1.57 -31.20
C ALA A 575 -23.32 0.81 -29.90
N GLU A 576 -22.73 1.49 -28.91
CA GLU A 576 -22.61 0.93 -27.58
C GLU A 576 -24.03 0.64 -27.11
N LYS A 577 -24.30 -0.63 -26.76
CA LYS A 577 -25.44 -0.89 -25.88
C LYS A 577 -25.25 -0.01 -24.64
N PRO A 578 -26.30 0.65 -24.12
CA PRO A 578 -26.20 1.42 -22.89
C PRO A 578 -25.46 0.61 -21.83
N MET A 579 -24.49 1.24 -21.16
CA MET A 579 -23.71 0.62 -20.10
C MET A 579 -24.52 0.58 -18.79
N GLU A 580 -25.75 0.07 -18.86
CA GLU A 580 -26.71 -0.03 -17.75
C GLU A 580 -26.32 -1.13 -16.73
N GLU A 581 -25.39 -2.04 -17.06
CA GLU A 581 -24.92 -3.08 -16.13
C GLU A 581 -23.83 -2.63 -15.14
N LEU A 582 -23.55 -1.32 -15.03
CA LEU A 582 -22.66 -0.75 -14.01
C LEU A 582 -23.29 0.34 -13.12
N ASP A 583 -24.50 0.82 -13.44
CA ASP A 583 -25.20 1.85 -12.65
C ASP A 583 -26.22 1.27 -11.63
N ALA A 584 -26.31 -0.07 -11.50
CA ALA A 584 -27.17 -0.73 -10.52
C ALA A 584 -26.55 -0.77 -9.10
N LEU A 585 -26.13 0.38 -8.58
CA LEU A 585 -26.01 0.64 -7.14
C LEU A 585 -27.17 1.56 -6.73
N ASP A 586 -28.32 0.95 -6.51
CA ASP A 586 -29.53 1.61 -6.02
C ASP A 586 -29.25 2.29 -4.65
N PRO A 587 -29.42 3.63 -4.52
CA PRO A 587 -29.25 4.33 -3.25
C PRO A 587 -30.35 4.03 -2.21
N SER A 588 -31.38 3.25 -2.55
CA SER A 588 -32.63 3.14 -1.79
C SER A 588 -32.94 1.75 -1.22
N VAL A 589 -32.03 1.19 -0.40
CA VAL A 589 -32.36 0.08 0.51
C VAL A 589 -32.11 0.45 1.97
N ALA A 590 -32.87 1.45 2.43
CA ALA A 590 -32.99 1.82 3.84
C ALA A 590 -34.41 2.29 4.20
N SER A 591 -35.43 1.47 3.96
CA SER A 591 -36.63 1.40 4.82
C SER A 591 -37.53 0.20 4.49
N ASP A 592 -37.94 -0.47 5.57
CA ASP A 592 -39.15 -1.26 5.82
C ASP A 592 -39.72 -2.28 4.81
N ALA A 593 -39.96 -3.47 5.35
CA ALA A 593 -40.75 -4.53 4.73
C ALA A 593 -42.03 -4.79 5.56
N ALA A 594 -43.19 -4.71 4.91
CA ALA A 594 -44.45 -5.31 5.35
C ALA A 594 -45.28 -5.72 4.11
N PRO A 595 -46.15 -6.76 4.20
CA PRO A 595 -46.11 -7.80 3.17
C PRO A 595 -47.33 -7.85 2.21
N ALA A 596 -47.12 -8.50 1.06
CA ALA A 596 -48.14 -8.85 0.07
C ALA A 596 -48.12 -10.39 -0.22
N PRO A 597 -49.23 -10.97 -0.74
CA PRO A 597 -49.61 -12.38 -0.49
C PRO A 597 -48.92 -13.44 -1.40
N PRO A 598 -49.05 -14.76 -1.07
CA PRO A 598 -48.39 -15.83 -1.80
C PRO A 598 -49.06 -16.20 -3.14
N PRO A 599 -48.34 -16.83 -4.08
CA PRO A 599 -48.83 -17.04 -5.44
C PRO A 599 -49.48 -18.41 -5.72
N ASP A 600 -50.36 -18.36 -6.72
CA ASP A 600 -50.71 -19.40 -7.71
C ASP A 600 -51.74 -20.50 -7.35
N THR A 601 -52.78 -20.60 -8.19
CA THR A 601 -53.18 -21.87 -8.83
C THR A 601 -54.08 -21.62 -10.04
N SER A 602 -53.62 -22.07 -11.21
CA SER A 602 -54.41 -22.41 -12.41
C SER A 602 -55.06 -21.26 -13.22
N ALA A 603 -55.44 -21.42 -14.50
CA ALA A 603 -54.88 -22.17 -15.65
C ALA A 603 -55.73 -21.81 -16.92
N VAL A 604 -55.21 -22.15 -18.11
CA VAL A 604 -55.95 -22.34 -19.39
C VAL A 604 -56.35 -21.09 -20.23
N ALA A 605 -55.76 -21.07 -21.44
CA ALA A 605 -56.26 -20.58 -22.74
C ALA A 605 -56.49 -19.07 -23.06
N GLU A 606 -55.75 -18.66 -24.11
CA GLU A 606 -56.04 -17.64 -25.14
C GLU A 606 -57.34 -17.91 -25.97
N PRO A 607 -57.76 -17.06 -26.94
CA PRO A 607 -57.36 -15.67 -27.27
C PRO A 607 -58.55 -14.70 -27.62
N VAL A 608 -58.21 -13.49 -28.12
CA VAL A 608 -58.83 -12.74 -29.26
C VAL A 608 -59.38 -11.31 -28.99
N ALA A 609 -58.70 -10.33 -29.63
CA ALA A 609 -59.14 -9.07 -30.24
C ALA A 609 -59.75 -7.87 -29.45
N SER A 610 -58.94 -6.81 -29.39
CA SER A 610 -59.21 -5.46 -29.95
C SER A 610 -60.14 -4.44 -29.23
N PRO A 611 -59.96 -3.11 -29.50
CA PRO A 611 -60.32 -2.02 -28.59
C PRO A 611 -61.35 -1.05 -29.22
N PRO A 612 -61.45 0.25 -28.85
CA PRO A 612 -61.20 0.98 -27.58
C PRO A 612 -62.50 1.68 -27.06
N ASP A 613 -62.43 2.47 -25.97
CA ASP A 613 -62.76 3.91 -26.02
C ASP A 613 -62.62 4.67 -24.68
N THR A 614 -62.29 5.95 -24.83
CA THR A 614 -62.03 7.03 -23.86
C THR A 614 -63.32 7.84 -23.53
N PRO A 615 -63.30 8.97 -22.78
CA PRO A 615 -62.61 9.31 -21.51
C PRO A 615 -63.52 10.14 -20.52
N ALA A 616 -62.86 10.72 -19.49
CA ALA A 616 -63.12 12.03 -18.86
C ALA A 616 -64.20 12.18 -17.76
N GLY A 617 -63.92 13.05 -16.77
CA GLY A 617 -64.96 13.53 -15.83
C GLY A 617 -64.57 14.20 -14.50
N ALA A 618 -63.71 15.24 -14.50
CA ALA A 618 -63.74 16.41 -13.60
C ALA A 618 -63.66 16.31 -12.04
N GLU A 619 -62.68 17.03 -11.49
CA GLU A 619 -62.68 17.71 -10.16
C GLU A 619 -63.64 18.95 -10.17
N PRO A 620 -63.85 19.81 -9.11
CA PRO A 620 -63.07 19.99 -7.85
C PRO A 620 -63.83 20.39 -6.53
N GLU A 621 -63.10 20.39 -5.39
CA GLU A 621 -63.07 21.37 -4.24
C GLU A 621 -64.38 21.92 -3.55
N PRO A 622 -64.36 22.55 -2.32
CA PRO A 622 -63.58 22.26 -1.10
C PRO A 622 -64.31 22.47 0.28
N ALA A 623 -63.60 22.10 1.37
CA ALA A 623 -63.56 22.71 2.73
C ALA A 623 -64.79 22.76 3.68
N LYS A 624 -64.66 22.17 4.90
CA LYS A 624 -64.40 22.87 6.20
C LYS A 624 -64.37 21.95 7.44
N SER A 625 -63.81 22.47 8.53
CA SER A 625 -63.46 21.84 9.83
C SER A 625 -64.61 21.72 10.85
N VAL A 626 -64.41 20.87 11.88
CA VAL A 626 -64.45 21.19 13.35
C VAL A 626 -64.14 19.90 14.16
N ALA A 627 -63.62 20.02 15.39
CA ALA A 627 -63.04 18.93 16.21
C ALA A 627 -63.82 18.57 17.49
N GLY A 628 -63.49 17.41 18.09
CA GLY A 628 -63.92 16.94 19.43
C GLY A 628 -65.16 16.03 19.42
N PRO A 629 -65.36 15.12 20.42
CA PRO A 629 -64.89 15.25 21.81
C PRO A 629 -64.24 13.98 22.44
N THR A 630 -63.86 14.12 23.72
CA THR A 630 -63.29 13.08 24.63
C THR A 630 -64.11 13.03 25.95
N PRO A 631 -63.82 12.17 26.96
CA PRO A 631 -64.55 10.94 27.30
C PRO A 631 -65.39 11.02 28.61
N PRO A 632 -65.97 9.89 29.08
CA PRO A 632 -66.06 9.58 30.51
C PRO A 632 -65.57 8.16 30.90
N PRO A 633 -65.40 7.83 32.21
CA PRO A 633 -64.47 6.78 32.66
C PRO A 633 -65.06 5.61 33.51
N ASP A 634 -64.15 4.82 34.10
CA ASP A 634 -64.23 3.91 35.28
C ASP A 634 -64.57 2.40 35.12
N GLU A 635 -63.49 1.59 35.11
CA GLU A 635 -63.21 0.37 35.93
C GLU A 635 -64.12 -0.89 35.96
N PRO A 636 -63.65 -2.08 36.45
CA PRO A 636 -62.34 -2.73 36.21
C PRO A 636 -62.46 -4.27 36.00
N ILE A 637 -61.81 -4.89 34.99
CA ILE A 637 -61.81 -6.37 34.84
C ILE A 637 -60.44 -6.97 34.45
N ALA A 638 -59.98 -7.87 35.34
CA ALA A 638 -58.91 -8.87 35.33
C ALA A 638 -58.18 -9.27 34.01
N GLU A 639 -56.88 -9.53 34.17
CA GLU A 639 -56.00 -10.20 33.20
C GLU A 639 -56.44 -11.67 32.89
N PRO A 640 -56.46 -12.09 31.61
CA PRO A 640 -56.48 -13.50 31.22
C PRO A 640 -55.06 -14.11 31.14
N PRO A 641 -54.91 -15.45 31.28
CA PRO A 641 -53.65 -16.07 31.67
C PRO A 641 -52.63 -16.29 30.55
N LEU A 642 -51.36 -16.37 30.96
CA LEU A 642 -50.22 -16.77 30.11
C LEU A 642 -50.41 -18.17 29.49
N PRO A 643 -50.06 -18.37 28.20
CA PRO A 643 -50.08 -19.69 27.58
C PRO A 643 -48.97 -20.63 28.14
N PRO A 644 -49.20 -21.95 28.20
CA PRO A 644 -48.39 -22.88 28.98
C PRO A 644 -47.02 -23.22 28.36
N PRO A 645 -46.06 -23.71 29.17
CA PRO A 645 -44.71 -24.03 28.71
C PRO A 645 -44.68 -25.18 27.70
N ARG A 646 -43.71 -25.10 26.78
CA ARG A 646 -43.51 -26.04 25.67
C ARG A 646 -43.31 -27.48 26.18
N ARG A 647 -44.15 -28.41 25.72
CA ARG A 647 -44.02 -29.84 26.04
C ARG A 647 -42.78 -30.46 25.35
N ARG A 648 -42.08 -31.33 26.08
CA ARG A 648 -41.04 -32.23 25.56
C ARG A 648 -41.61 -33.16 24.47
N TRP A 649 -40.78 -33.49 23.49
CA TRP A 649 -41.01 -34.65 22.62
C TRP A 649 -40.50 -35.94 23.30
N PRO A 650 -41.10 -37.11 23.03
CA PRO A 650 -40.91 -38.31 23.85
C PRO A 650 -39.75 -39.21 23.38
N SER A 651 -39.27 -40.04 24.30
CA SER A 651 -38.33 -41.14 24.10
C SER A 651 -39.06 -42.48 23.91
N GLY A 652 -38.48 -43.39 23.13
CA GLY A 652 -38.90 -44.81 23.00
C GLY A 652 -39.54 -45.20 21.65
N PRO A 653 -39.15 -46.34 21.04
CA PRO A 653 -39.65 -46.78 19.72
C PRO A 653 -40.79 -47.81 19.80
N PRO A 654 -41.53 -48.01 18.69
CA PRO A 654 -42.24 -49.25 18.40
C PRO A 654 -41.58 -50.06 17.26
N ASP A 655 -41.51 -51.38 17.41
CA ASP A 655 -41.06 -52.32 16.37
C ASP A 655 -42.02 -52.38 15.17
N GLY A 656 -41.50 -52.63 13.96
CA GLY A 656 -42.34 -52.88 12.78
C GLY A 656 -41.59 -52.83 11.44
N GLY A 657 -41.07 -53.98 10.99
CA GLY A 657 -40.19 -54.13 9.84
C GLY A 657 -40.62 -53.47 8.51
N GLY A 658 -39.64 -52.91 7.81
CA GLY A 658 -39.79 -52.36 6.45
C GLY A 658 -38.44 -51.95 5.85
N SER A 659 -37.75 -52.90 5.21
CA SER A 659 -36.40 -52.67 4.67
C SER A 659 -36.38 -51.62 3.54
N ARG A 660 -35.91 -50.42 3.88
CA ARG A 660 -35.25 -49.48 2.96
C ARG A 660 -34.03 -48.94 3.67
N ALA A 661 -32.85 -49.22 3.12
CA ALA A 661 -31.57 -48.80 3.69
C ALA A 661 -31.42 -47.28 3.64
N THR A 662 -31.90 -46.57 4.67
CA THR A 662 -31.51 -45.20 4.95
C THR A 662 -30.06 -45.22 5.39
N ALA A 663 -29.15 -44.85 4.49
CA ALA A 663 -27.73 -44.72 4.79
C ALA A 663 -27.55 -43.82 6.02
N GLN A 664 -26.87 -44.33 7.06
CA GLN A 664 -26.51 -43.51 8.21
C GLN A 664 -25.72 -42.28 7.72
N PRO A 665 -26.03 -41.07 8.21
CA PRO A 665 -25.28 -39.88 7.82
C PRO A 665 -23.83 -40.04 8.27
N ALA A 666 -22.90 -40.02 7.31
CA ALA A 666 -21.47 -40.20 7.58
C ALA A 666 -21.00 -39.29 8.73
N ARG A 667 -20.25 -39.86 9.68
CA ARG A 667 -19.65 -39.10 10.78
C ARG A 667 -18.74 -38.02 10.17
N LEU A 668 -19.15 -36.76 10.31
CA LEU A 668 -18.32 -35.62 9.94
C LEU A 668 -17.09 -35.57 10.85
N PRO A 669 -15.91 -35.25 10.31
CA PRO A 669 -14.70 -35.17 11.12
C PRO A 669 -14.75 -33.95 12.05
N ASN A 670 -14.18 -34.08 13.24
CA ASN A 670 -13.95 -32.94 14.13
C ASN A 670 -12.77 -32.11 13.59
N PRO A 671 -12.88 -30.76 13.43
CA PRO A 671 -11.79 -29.91 12.96
C PRO A 671 -10.45 -30.12 13.69
N ASP A 672 -10.47 -30.27 15.01
CA ASP A 672 -9.26 -30.47 15.82
C ASP A 672 -8.62 -31.85 15.58
N ALA A 673 -9.43 -32.86 15.20
CA ALA A 673 -8.93 -34.17 14.80
C ALA A 673 -8.28 -34.13 13.40
N VAL A 674 -8.82 -33.32 12.48
CA VAL A 674 -8.22 -33.07 11.16
C VAL A 674 -6.86 -32.39 11.31
N LEU A 675 -6.77 -31.34 12.14
CA LEU A 675 -5.52 -30.62 12.43
C LEU A 675 -4.45 -31.54 13.04
N ARG A 676 -4.83 -32.37 14.04
CA ARG A 676 -3.93 -33.37 14.63
C ARG A 676 -3.44 -34.41 13.63
N ALA A 677 -4.31 -34.91 12.75
CA ALA A 677 -3.94 -35.91 11.75
C ALA A 677 -3.03 -35.35 10.64
N LEU A 678 -3.23 -34.07 10.27
CA LEU A 678 -2.38 -33.34 9.35
C LEU A 678 -1.07 -32.83 10.00
N LYS A 679 -0.99 -32.82 11.33
CA LYS A 679 0.11 -32.24 12.13
C LYS A 679 0.39 -30.78 11.78
N THR A 680 -0.67 -30.01 11.61
CA THR A 680 -0.60 -28.60 11.19
C THR A 680 -1.53 -27.73 12.02
N THR A 681 -1.28 -26.43 12.05
CA THR A 681 -2.16 -25.43 12.66
C THR A 681 -3.11 -24.81 11.62
N PRO A 682 -4.24 -24.21 12.05
CA PRO A 682 -5.07 -23.40 11.15
C PRO A 682 -4.27 -22.28 10.48
N GLN A 683 -3.33 -21.65 11.20
CA GLN A 683 -2.55 -20.54 10.67
C GLN A 683 -1.59 -20.98 9.55
N GLU A 684 -0.98 -22.15 9.66
CA GLU A 684 -0.18 -22.77 8.59
C GLU A 684 -1.05 -23.07 7.36
N LEU A 685 -2.21 -23.70 7.54
CA LEU A 685 -3.17 -23.94 6.45
C LEU A 685 -3.62 -22.63 5.77
N PHE A 686 -3.80 -21.57 6.55
CA PHE A 686 -4.20 -20.25 6.05
C PHE A 686 -3.07 -19.57 5.26
N ASN A 687 -1.85 -19.56 5.80
CA ASN A 687 -0.65 -19.05 5.13
C ASN A 687 -0.34 -19.82 3.85
N ALA A 688 -0.58 -21.13 3.83
CA ALA A 688 -0.36 -22.02 2.70
C ALA A 688 -1.40 -21.86 1.58
N PHE A 689 -2.70 -21.96 1.91
CA PHE A 689 -3.76 -22.07 0.91
C PHE A 689 -4.50 -20.76 0.61
N VAL A 690 -4.53 -19.80 1.56
CA VAL A 690 -5.25 -18.53 1.39
C VAL A 690 -4.30 -17.39 1.03
N LEU A 691 -3.34 -17.08 1.92
CA LEU A 691 -2.37 -15.99 1.67
C LEU A 691 -1.27 -16.40 0.68
N LYS A 692 -1.00 -17.70 0.52
CA LYS A 692 0.01 -18.28 -0.36
C LYS A 692 1.44 -17.82 -0.04
N LEU A 693 1.66 -17.42 1.22
CA LEU A 693 2.94 -17.01 1.79
C LEU A 693 3.81 -18.20 2.20
N ASP A 694 3.20 -19.36 2.46
CA ASP A 694 3.91 -20.62 2.69
C ASP A 694 3.64 -21.65 1.58
N PRO A 695 4.27 -21.48 0.40
CA PRO A 695 4.12 -22.44 -0.69
C PRO A 695 4.71 -23.82 -0.38
N PHE A 696 5.57 -23.96 0.63
CA PHE A 696 6.20 -25.23 0.97
C PHE A 696 5.25 -26.12 1.78
N THR A 697 4.63 -25.57 2.83
CA THR A 697 3.53 -26.23 3.55
C THR A 697 2.35 -26.51 2.62
N ALA A 698 2.04 -25.61 1.67
CA ALA A 698 1.01 -25.87 0.65
C ALA A 698 1.34 -27.11 -0.21
N ILE A 699 2.59 -27.23 -0.70
CA ILE A 699 3.05 -28.39 -1.48
C ILE A 699 3.02 -29.67 -0.63
N GLU A 700 3.44 -29.61 0.64
CA GLU A 700 3.41 -30.78 1.53
C GLU A 700 1.98 -31.25 1.82
N LEU A 701 1.03 -30.32 2.01
CA LEU A 701 -0.35 -30.66 2.35
C LEU A 701 -1.21 -31.00 1.11
N ASN A 702 -0.81 -30.64 -0.11
CA ASN A 702 -1.50 -30.97 -1.37
C ASN A 702 -1.67 -32.49 -1.64
N ARG A 703 -0.92 -33.36 -0.94
CA ARG A 703 -1.11 -34.84 -1.00
C ARG A 703 -2.31 -35.33 -0.16
N TYR A 704 -2.78 -34.50 0.77
CA TYR A 704 -3.87 -34.80 1.71
C TYR A 704 -5.11 -33.91 1.48
N LEU A 705 -4.90 -32.67 1.02
CA LEU A 705 -5.91 -31.63 0.80
C LEU A 705 -5.91 -31.12 -0.64
N GLU A 706 -7.07 -30.69 -1.12
CA GLU A 706 -7.27 -30.05 -2.43
C GLU A 706 -8.03 -28.74 -2.26
N CYS A 707 -7.51 -27.62 -2.74
CA CYS A 707 -8.28 -26.37 -2.78
C CYS A 707 -9.36 -26.41 -3.87
N VAL A 708 -10.62 -26.57 -3.46
CA VAL A 708 -11.80 -26.66 -4.34
C VAL A 708 -12.48 -25.32 -4.59
N ALA A 709 -12.27 -24.32 -3.72
CA ALA A 709 -12.66 -22.93 -3.96
C ALA A 709 -11.74 -21.95 -3.22
N ASP A 710 -11.45 -20.81 -3.84
CA ASP A 710 -10.74 -19.65 -3.27
C ASP A 710 -11.27 -18.38 -3.96
N SER A 711 -10.70 -17.20 -3.67
CA SER A 711 -11.09 -15.94 -4.29
C SER A 711 -10.94 -15.86 -5.82
N ARG A 712 -10.33 -16.88 -6.45
CA ARG A 712 -10.16 -16.99 -7.91
C ARG A 712 -10.89 -18.20 -8.50
N ARG A 713 -11.54 -19.03 -7.67
CA ARG A 713 -12.21 -20.28 -8.08
C ARG A 713 -13.68 -20.28 -7.64
N ARG A 714 -14.57 -20.33 -8.63
CA ARG A 714 -16.02 -20.46 -8.42
C ARG A 714 -16.36 -21.81 -7.80
N ILE A 715 -17.26 -21.81 -6.81
CA ILE A 715 -17.80 -23.00 -6.19
C ILE A 715 -18.65 -23.76 -7.21
N THR A 716 -18.15 -24.91 -7.67
CA THR A 716 -18.85 -25.80 -8.63
C THR A 716 -19.38 -27.07 -7.98
N THR A 717 -18.66 -27.66 -7.02
CA THR A 717 -19.09 -28.83 -6.25
C THR A 717 -18.58 -28.78 -4.81
N LEU A 718 -19.48 -28.85 -3.82
CA LEU A 718 -19.15 -29.04 -2.41
C LEU A 718 -19.70 -30.37 -1.89
N ARG A 719 -19.13 -30.86 -0.79
CA ARG A 719 -19.49 -32.10 -0.11
C ARG A 719 -19.55 -31.87 1.40
N PRO A 720 -20.46 -32.53 2.13
CA PRO A 720 -20.34 -32.66 3.57
C PRO A 720 -18.94 -33.22 3.92
N GLY A 721 -18.25 -32.57 4.85
CA GLY A 721 -16.87 -32.90 5.20
C GLY A 721 -15.78 -32.12 4.46
N ASP A 722 -16.10 -31.28 3.48
CA ASP A 722 -15.16 -30.27 3.00
C ASP A 722 -14.82 -29.27 4.12
N LEU A 723 -13.59 -28.76 4.12
CA LEU A 723 -13.04 -27.88 5.16
C LEU A 723 -13.09 -26.43 4.68
N LEU A 724 -13.50 -25.51 5.54
CA LEU A 724 -13.43 -24.07 5.31
C LEU A 724 -12.31 -23.51 6.18
N ILE A 725 -11.26 -22.97 5.56
CA ILE A 725 -10.18 -22.27 6.25
C ILE A 725 -10.37 -20.76 6.09
N ARG A 726 -10.35 -20.03 7.21
CA ARG A 726 -10.60 -18.58 7.27
C ARG A 726 -9.60 -17.89 8.18
N GLY A 727 -9.17 -16.70 7.79
CA GLY A 727 -8.43 -15.80 8.68
C GLY A 727 -9.41 -15.05 9.58
N HIS A 728 -9.03 -14.80 10.82
CA HIS A 728 -9.77 -13.89 11.69
C HIS A 728 -9.15 -12.50 11.66
N ALA A 729 -9.90 -11.52 11.13
CA ALA A 729 -9.58 -10.12 11.34
C ALA A 729 -9.77 -9.80 12.83
N GLY A 730 -8.69 -9.85 13.60
CA GLY A 730 -8.70 -9.78 15.06
C GLY A 730 -7.33 -10.15 15.62
N GLU A 731 -6.78 -11.24 15.11
CA GLU A 731 -5.69 -11.98 15.73
C GLU A 731 -4.77 -12.49 14.62
N ARG A 732 -3.51 -12.83 14.94
CA ARG A 732 -2.66 -13.62 14.01
C ARG A 732 -3.07 -15.10 14.05
N SER A 733 -4.38 -15.35 13.96
CA SER A 733 -5.04 -16.64 14.10
C SER A 733 -5.98 -16.89 12.91
N ALA A 734 -6.15 -18.17 12.59
CA ALA A 734 -7.09 -18.65 11.60
C ALA A 734 -7.96 -19.75 12.21
N SER A 735 -9.11 -20.02 11.61
CA SER A 735 -10.00 -21.10 12.01
C SER A 735 -10.24 -22.10 10.88
N LEU A 736 -10.46 -23.35 11.29
CA LEU A 736 -10.86 -24.44 10.44
C LEU A 736 -12.28 -24.87 10.81
N SER A 737 -13.21 -24.78 9.86
CA SER A 737 -14.59 -25.25 10.00
C SER A 737 -14.83 -26.45 9.07
N VAL A 738 -15.77 -27.32 9.41
CA VAL A 738 -16.16 -28.48 8.58
C VAL A 738 -17.59 -28.29 8.07
N LEU A 739 -17.80 -28.36 6.76
CA LEU A 739 -19.12 -28.18 6.15
C LEU A 739 -20.04 -29.38 6.46
N VAL A 740 -21.25 -29.08 6.91
CA VAL A 740 -22.31 -30.08 7.19
C VAL A 740 -23.11 -30.41 5.92
N ASN A 741 -23.23 -29.47 4.99
CA ASN A 741 -23.98 -29.60 3.74
C ASN A 741 -23.10 -29.32 2.50
N GLY A 742 -23.26 -30.14 1.45
CA GLY A 742 -22.61 -29.95 0.15
C GLY A 742 -23.35 -29.03 -0.84
N ARG A 743 -24.45 -28.41 -0.41
CA ARG A 743 -25.25 -27.46 -1.21
C ARG A 743 -25.41 -26.17 -0.43
N PRO A 744 -24.61 -25.12 -0.71
CA PRO A 744 -24.77 -23.84 -0.06
C PRO A 744 -26.00 -23.12 -0.63
N VAL A 745 -26.64 -22.30 0.20
CA VAL A 745 -27.92 -21.64 -0.12
C VAL A 745 -27.81 -20.13 0.09
N SER A 746 -28.71 -19.34 -0.48
CA SER A 746 -28.72 -17.88 -0.25
C SER A 746 -28.98 -17.54 1.22
N ALA A 747 -28.57 -16.34 1.67
CA ALA A 747 -28.81 -15.89 3.05
C ALA A 747 -30.30 -16.01 3.47
N GLY A 748 -31.23 -15.63 2.58
CA GLY A 748 -32.67 -15.76 2.82
C GLY A 748 -33.14 -17.22 2.95
N ALA A 749 -32.60 -18.13 2.12
CA ALA A 749 -32.91 -19.55 2.20
C ALA A 749 -32.31 -20.20 3.46
N ALA A 750 -31.09 -19.84 3.87
CA ALA A 750 -30.51 -20.29 5.14
C ALA A 750 -31.36 -19.84 6.34
N TYR A 751 -31.83 -18.59 6.33
CA TYR A 751 -32.71 -18.06 7.38
C TYR A 751 -34.08 -18.76 7.40
N ALA A 752 -34.69 -19.01 6.24
CA ALA A 752 -35.93 -19.77 6.13
C ALA A 752 -35.81 -21.24 6.57
N LEU A 753 -34.60 -21.81 6.47
CA LEU A 753 -34.25 -23.14 7.00
C LEU A 753 -33.89 -23.12 8.51
N GLY A 754 -34.02 -21.98 9.18
CA GLY A 754 -33.76 -21.82 10.61
C GLY A 754 -32.28 -21.81 11.01
N TRP A 755 -31.37 -21.52 10.06
CA TRP A 755 -29.94 -21.47 10.35
C TRP A 755 -29.55 -20.18 11.07
N GLN A 756 -28.52 -20.25 11.91
CA GLN A 756 -27.92 -19.09 12.57
C GLN A 756 -26.78 -18.55 11.69
N LEU A 757 -27.01 -17.44 10.99
CA LEU A 757 -26.02 -16.87 10.07
C LEU A 757 -25.05 -15.95 10.81
N GLU A 758 -23.78 -15.96 10.43
CA GLU A 758 -22.76 -15.00 10.92
C GLU A 758 -23.04 -13.53 10.53
N GLY A 759 -24.02 -13.28 9.68
CA GLY A 759 -24.42 -11.97 9.15
C GLY A 759 -25.31 -12.15 7.92
N ARG A 760 -25.95 -11.09 7.44
CA ARG A 760 -26.91 -11.14 6.31
C ARG A 760 -26.36 -10.63 4.97
N LEU A 761 -25.03 -10.59 4.81
CA LEU A 761 -24.38 -10.09 3.59
C LEU A 761 -24.75 -10.95 2.35
N PRO A 762 -24.92 -10.35 1.16
CA PRO A 762 -25.42 -11.10 0.00
C PRO A 762 -24.43 -12.15 -0.51
N GLY A 763 -24.85 -13.42 -0.56
CA GLY A 763 -24.00 -14.52 -1.03
C GLY A 763 -24.55 -15.89 -0.64
N HIS A 764 -23.71 -16.92 -0.78
CA HIS A 764 -24.07 -18.29 -0.44
C HIS A 764 -23.45 -18.73 0.88
N TYR A 765 -24.26 -19.42 1.68
CA TYR A 765 -23.98 -19.84 3.05
C TYR A 765 -24.00 -21.37 3.15
N ALA A 766 -23.11 -21.91 3.97
CA ALA A 766 -23.10 -23.31 4.35
C ALA A 766 -23.14 -23.44 5.88
N TRP A 767 -23.87 -24.43 6.36
CA TRP A 767 -23.89 -24.85 7.76
C TRP A 767 -22.56 -25.56 8.06
N VAL A 768 -21.90 -25.18 9.15
CA VAL A 768 -20.59 -25.68 9.55
C VAL A 768 -20.58 -26.21 10.97
N VAL A 769 -19.53 -26.97 11.30
CA VAL A 769 -19.11 -27.31 12.66
C VAL A 769 -17.72 -26.70 12.89
N GLU A 770 -17.51 -26.06 14.03
CA GLU A 770 -16.26 -25.36 14.37
C GLU A 770 -15.63 -25.94 15.65
N GLY A 771 -14.30 -26.00 15.68
CA GLY A 771 -13.50 -26.47 16.81
C GLY A 771 -12.82 -25.33 17.58
N GLY A 772 -11.95 -25.66 18.52
CA GLY A 772 -11.17 -24.66 19.27
C GLY A 772 -11.99 -23.84 20.29
N HIS A 773 -11.64 -22.56 20.46
CA HIS A 773 -12.00 -21.75 21.64
C HIS A 773 -13.46 -21.22 21.63
N ARG A 774 -14.13 -21.22 20.48
CA ARG A 774 -15.57 -20.93 20.33
C ARG A 774 -16.22 -21.98 19.41
N PRO A 775 -16.47 -23.21 19.91
CA PRO A 775 -16.90 -24.31 19.07
C PRO A 775 -18.40 -24.24 18.76
N HIS A 776 -18.76 -24.29 17.49
CA HIS A 776 -20.15 -24.40 17.05
C HIS A 776 -20.52 -25.85 16.76
N ARG A 777 -21.48 -26.39 17.50
CA ARG A 777 -21.94 -27.79 17.36
C ARG A 777 -22.94 -27.91 16.23
N ARG A 778 -23.06 -29.13 15.67
CA ARG A 778 -23.95 -29.42 14.54
C ARG A 778 -25.39 -28.95 14.83
N ASN A 779 -25.94 -29.26 15.99
CA ASN A 779 -27.32 -28.91 16.39
C ASN A 779 -27.60 -27.41 16.57
N GLU A 780 -26.60 -26.53 16.48
CA GLU A 780 -26.80 -25.07 16.53
C GLU A 780 -27.16 -24.47 15.16
N HIS A 781 -27.04 -25.24 14.08
CA HIS A 781 -27.31 -24.79 12.70
C HIS A 781 -26.53 -23.52 12.29
N TRP A 782 -25.33 -23.34 12.84
CA TRP A 782 -24.45 -22.20 12.55
C TRP A 782 -23.97 -22.20 11.09
N ALA A 783 -24.11 -21.06 10.41
CA ALA A 783 -23.88 -20.92 8.98
C ALA A 783 -22.91 -19.79 8.64
N ARG A 784 -21.83 -20.15 7.95
CA ARG A 784 -20.82 -19.23 7.42
C ARG A 784 -21.13 -18.89 5.97
N ARG A 785 -20.92 -17.64 5.58
CA ARG A 785 -20.87 -17.21 4.17
C ARG A 785 -19.57 -17.74 3.57
N ILE A 786 -19.68 -18.48 2.48
CA ILE A 786 -18.54 -19.12 1.81
C ILE A 786 -18.28 -18.55 0.42
N SER A 787 -19.23 -17.79 -0.14
CA SER A 787 -19.08 -17.12 -1.43
C SER A 787 -19.81 -15.79 -1.51
N ASP A 788 -19.48 -15.02 -2.55
CA ASP A 788 -20.30 -13.91 -3.04
C ASP A 788 -21.61 -14.41 -3.71
N GLN A 789 -22.41 -13.48 -4.26
CA GLN A 789 -23.61 -13.80 -5.04
C GLN A 789 -23.30 -14.49 -6.37
N ARG A 790 -22.12 -14.26 -6.97
CA ARG A 790 -21.70 -14.89 -8.23
C ARG A 790 -21.25 -16.34 -8.03
N GLY A 791 -20.93 -16.73 -6.79
CA GLY A 791 -20.48 -18.07 -6.40
C GLY A 791 -18.97 -18.23 -6.29
N TYR A 792 -18.19 -17.13 -6.25
CA TYR A 792 -16.75 -17.16 -6.01
C TYR A 792 -16.43 -17.14 -4.52
N GLY A 793 -15.38 -17.88 -4.11
CA GLY A 793 -14.93 -17.87 -2.72
C GLY A 793 -14.58 -16.47 -2.24
N LEU A 794 -14.76 -16.20 -0.95
CA LEU A 794 -14.46 -14.88 -0.39
C LEU A 794 -12.94 -14.67 -0.22
N ALA A 795 -12.49 -13.42 -0.34
CA ALA A 795 -11.13 -13.05 0.04
C ALA A 795 -10.87 -13.36 1.53
N GLY A 796 -9.65 -13.78 1.87
CA GLY A 796 -9.34 -14.26 3.23
C GLY A 796 -9.96 -15.62 3.59
N GLN A 797 -10.44 -16.39 2.61
CA GLN A 797 -11.01 -17.73 2.83
C GLN A 797 -10.60 -18.71 1.71
N ALA A 798 -10.57 -20.01 2.01
CA ALA A 798 -10.54 -21.08 1.02
C ALA A 798 -11.34 -22.31 1.49
N VAL A 799 -11.83 -23.11 0.55
CA VAL A 799 -12.47 -24.40 0.82
C VAL A 799 -11.55 -25.52 0.33
N LEU A 800 -11.20 -26.42 1.24
CA LEU A 800 -10.25 -27.52 1.04
C LEU A 800 -10.97 -28.88 1.18
N ARG A 801 -10.75 -29.80 0.24
CA ARG A 801 -11.30 -31.15 0.26
C ARG A 801 -10.24 -32.15 0.69
N MET A 802 -10.56 -33.02 1.65
CA MET A 802 -9.68 -34.11 2.06
C MET A 802 -9.66 -35.22 1.00
N ARG A 803 -8.47 -35.79 0.75
CA ARG A 803 -8.27 -36.87 -0.23
C ARG A 803 -7.70 -38.16 0.38
N ASN A 804 -6.72 -38.08 1.28
CA ASN A 804 -5.94 -39.25 1.75
C ASN A 804 -5.61 -39.20 3.26
N ILE A 805 -6.58 -38.97 4.14
CA ILE A 805 -6.35 -38.83 5.59
C ILE A 805 -7.03 -39.98 6.35
N ARG A 806 -6.28 -40.68 7.21
CA ARG A 806 -6.84 -41.56 8.26
C ARG A 806 -6.91 -40.79 9.57
N LEU A 807 -8.10 -40.69 10.15
CA LEU A 807 -8.34 -40.06 11.45
C LEU A 807 -8.36 -41.15 12.52
N GLU A 808 -7.40 -41.13 13.45
CA GLU A 808 -7.38 -42.09 14.56
C GLU A 808 -8.46 -41.75 15.61
N SER A 809 -9.23 -42.75 16.01
CA SER A 809 -10.16 -42.68 17.14
C SER A 809 -9.39 -42.77 18.46
N GLY A 810 -9.40 -41.71 19.26
CA GLY A 810 -8.58 -41.60 20.47
C GLY A 810 -8.93 -42.62 21.56
N GLY A 811 -7.89 -43.20 22.17
CA GLY A 811 -7.96 -44.06 23.36
C GLY A 811 -6.72 -43.85 24.25
N THR A 812 -6.88 -44.05 25.56
CA THR A 812 -5.88 -43.72 26.59
C THR A 812 -4.65 -44.64 26.60
N ARG A 813 -3.50 -44.13 27.08
CA ARG A 813 -2.21 -44.84 27.12
C ARG A 813 -2.26 -46.11 27.99
N GLY A 814 -1.95 -47.26 27.38
CA GLY A 814 -1.61 -48.52 28.06
C GLY A 814 -0.18 -48.98 27.76
N ARG A 815 0.52 -49.51 28.77
CA ARG A 815 1.96 -49.87 28.75
C ARG A 815 2.14 -51.39 28.60
N ARG A 816 2.72 -51.91 27.51
CA ARG A 816 3.67 -53.08 27.49
C ARG A 816 4.09 -53.60 26.09
N THR A 817 5.42 -53.74 25.93
CA THR A 817 6.21 -54.82 25.30
C THR A 817 5.65 -55.74 24.19
N ALA A 818 6.37 -55.74 23.06
CA ALA A 818 6.86 -56.89 22.25
C ALA A 818 5.89 -57.90 21.60
N GLY A 819 6.07 -58.16 20.30
CA GLY A 819 5.56 -59.37 19.63
C GLY A 819 5.39 -59.29 18.10
N PHE A 820 6.08 -60.19 17.39
CA PHE A 820 6.00 -60.47 15.95
C PHE A 820 4.58 -60.60 15.33
N GLY A 821 4.44 -60.33 14.02
CA GLY A 821 3.81 -61.33 13.12
C GLY A 821 2.82 -60.92 12.01
N SER A 822 3.31 -60.95 10.77
CA SER A 822 2.60 -61.44 9.55
C SER A 822 1.60 -60.53 8.78
N ARG A 823 1.20 -61.02 7.59
CA ARG A 823 0.54 -60.32 6.48
C ARG A 823 -0.98 -60.50 6.49
N GLY A 824 -1.74 -59.54 5.97
CA GLY A 824 -3.17 -59.69 5.66
C GLY A 824 -3.69 -58.60 4.71
N THR A 825 -4.68 -58.92 3.89
CA THR A 825 -5.25 -58.09 2.81
C THR A 825 -6.70 -57.72 3.10
N GLY A 826 -7.18 -56.61 2.52
CA GLY A 826 -8.60 -56.47 2.18
C GLY A 826 -9.44 -55.51 3.02
N GLU A 827 -10.48 -55.03 2.37
CA GLU A 827 -11.46 -53.98 2.68
C GLU A 827 -12.29 -54.12 3.99
N ASP A 828 -12.89 -52.98 4.36
CA ASP A 828 -14.11 -52.75 5.16
C ASP A 828 -14.26 -53.32 6.59
N ALA A 829 -14.37 -52.39 7.56
CA ALA A 829 -15.53 -52.26 8.48
C ALA A 829 -15.39 -51.03 9.41
N TRP A 830 -16.47 -50.26 9.60
CA TRP A 830 -16.63 -49.34 10.74
C TRP A 830 -17.66 -49.92 11.71
N ALA A 831 -17.38 -49.91 13.01
CA ALA A 831 -18.30 -50.36 14.05
C ALA A 831 -18.42 -49.35 15.21
N THR A 832 -19.53 -49.45 15.92
CA THR A 832 -20.12 -48.52 16.91
C THR A 832 -19.56 -48.66 18.33
N VAL A 833 -19.64 -47.58 19.14
CA VAL A 833 -19.83 -47.61 20.61
C VAL A 833 -20.68 -46.39 21.04
N GLU A 834 -21.48 -46.58 22.09
CA GLU A 834 -22.48 -45.68 22.70
C GLU A 834 -21.99 -44.99 24.00
N GLU A 835 -22.78 -44.02 24.52
CA GLU A 835 -23.01 -43.54 25.92
C GLU A 835 -21.86 -43.54 26.97
N PHE A 836 -21.67 -42.46 27.77
CA PHE A 836 -22.51 -42.10 28.93
C PHE A 836 -22.29 -40.65 29.45
N GLU A 837 -23.19 -40.17 30.35
CA GLU A 837 -23.21 -38.81 30.97
C GLU A 837 -22.71 -38.76 32.44
N THR A 838 -22.46 -37.52 32.94
CA THR A 838 -22.44 -37.06 34.38
C THR A 838 -21.41 -37.70 35.35
N GLU A 839 -20.70 -36.97 36.22
CA GLU A 839 -21.17 -36.21 37.41
C GLU A 839 -20.16 -35.11 37.89
N PHE A 840 -20.47 -34.46 39.02
CA PHE A 840 -19.79 -33.31 39.65
C PHE A 840 -19.26 -33.69 41.07
N VAL A 841 -18.70 -32.70 41.83
CA VAL A 841 -18.53 -32.64 43.31
C VAL A 841 -17.09 -32.82 43.90
N GLU A 842 -16.62 -31.73 44.55
CA GLU A 842 -15.71 -31.55 45.75
C GLU A 842 -14.32 -32.29 45.78
N ASP A 843 -13.22 -31.79 46.36
CA ASP A 843 -13.05 -30.90 47.53
C ASP A 843 -11.56 -30.45 47.78
N PHE A 844 -11.37 -29.60 48.80
CA PHE A 844 -10.16 -29.27 49.59
C PHE A 844 -9.19 -28.08 49.27
N GLU A 845 -9.09 -27.28 50.33
CA GLU A 845 -8.20 -26.17 50.76
C GLU A 845 -6.74 -26.65 51.04
N ASP A 846 -5.72 -25.91 51.53
CA ASP A 846 -5.59 -24.63 52.25
C ASP A 846 -4.11 -24.11 52.25
N PHE A 847 -3.84 -22.98 52.93
CA PHE A 847 -2.55 -22.34 53.32
C PHE A 847 -1.76 -21.57 52.24
N GLY A 848 -1.14 -20.42 52.53
CA GLY A 848 -1.07 -19.65 53.79
C GLY A 848 -0.12 -18.44 53.67
N THR A 849 -0.37 -17.36 54.41
CA THR A 849 0.33 -16.05 54.38
C THR A 849 1.49 -15.93 55.36
N GLU A 850 2.46 -15.02 55.13
CA GLU A 850 3.14 -14.25 56.21
C GLU A 850 3.88 -12.99 55.71
N SER A 851 4.29 -12.11 56.64
CA SER A 851 4.56 -10.65 56.50
C SER A 851 5.87 -10.22 57.20
N ALA A 852 6.68 -9.29 56.66
CA ALA A 852 6.82 -7.85 57.02
C ALA A 852 8.00 -7.48 57.97
N GLU A 853 8.30 -6.17 58.08
CA GLU A 853 9.22 -5.48 59.06
C GLU A 853 10.76 -5.69 58.84
N ASP A 854 11.70 -4.75 59.08
CA ASP A 854 11.69 -3.33 59.53
C ASP A 854 13.06 -2.63 59.23
N PHE A 855 13.14 -1.28 59.29
CA PHE A 855 14.10 -0.46 60.11
C PHE A 855 14.31 1.03 59.69
N GLU A 856 14.27 1.89 60.72
CA GLU A 856 14.58 3.34 60.90
C GLU A 856 16.11 3.69 60.83
N GLU A 857 16.69 4.91 60.91
CA GLU A 857 16.36 6.37 60.85
C GLU A 857 17.72 7.15 61.04
N TYR A 858 17.88 8.45 60.69
CA TYR A 858 18.65 9.51 61.43
C TYR A 858 18.92 10.85 60.65
N GLU A 859 18.96 11.98 61.39
CA GLU A 859 19.15 13.41 60.96
C GLU A 859 20.60 13.94 61.21
N GLU A 860 21.05 15.22 61.12
CA GLU A 860 20.46 16.59 60.99
C GLU A 860 21.54 17.64 60.51
N PHE A 861 21.21 18.96 60.46
CA PHE A 861 22.07 20.19 60.26
C PHE A 861 22.67 20.49 58.85
N ALA A 862 22.35 21.60 58.14
CA ALA A 862 22.50 23.07 58.38
C ALA A 862 23.95 23.60 58.11
N GLU A 863 24.24 24.80 57.55
CA GLU A 863 23.49 26.05 57.26
C GLU A 863 24.30 26.96 56.26
N LEU A 864 23.70 28.09 55.79
CA LEU A 864 24.30 29.31 55.13
C LEU A 864 24.48 29.43 53.58
N GLU A 865 23.82 30.47 53.02
CA GLU A 865 23.99 31.13 51.69
C GLU A 865 25.07 32.28 51.75
N PRO A 866 25.41 33.10 50.69
CA PRO A 866 24.76 33.34 49.37
C PRO A 866 25.68 33.59 48.12
N ASP A 867 25.03 33.84 46.96
CA ASP A 867 25.44 34.58 45.73
C ASP A 867 26.85 34.35 45.11
N TRP A 868 27.03 34.00 43.82
CA TRP A 868 26.55 34.69 42.60
C TRP A 868 26.85 33.86 41.32
N GLU A 869 26.50 34.40 40.15
CA GLU A 869 26.48 33.73 38.83
C GLU A 869 27.86 33.26 38.30
N ALA A 870 27.90 32.05 37.71
CA ALA A 870 28.22 31.85 36.27
C ALA A 870 28.40 30.36 35.91
N SER A 871 27.67 29.89 34.89
CA SER A 871 28.09 28.85 33.91
C SER A 871 28.97 27.67 34.40
N THR A 872 28.36 26.50 34.66
CA THR A 872 28.68 25.24 33.92
C THR A 872 27.79 24.06 34.33
N SER A 873 27.31 23.31 33.32
CA SER A 873 26.93 21.88 33.32
C SER A 873 26.18 21.27 34.53
N ASN A 874 24.93 20.85 34.29
CA ASN A 874 24.41 19.65 34.95
C ASN A 874 25.19 18.40 34.48
N PRO A 875 25.32 17.36 35.32
CA PRO A 875 26.15 16.18 35.03
C PRO A 875 25.55 15.29 33.92
N PRO A 876 26.37 14.47 33.24
CA PRO A 876 25.88 13.59 32.19
C PRO A 876 24.98 12.49 32.76
N ALA A 877 23.84 12.25 32.09
CA ALA A 877 23.08 11.02 32.29
C ALA A 877 23.99 9.80 32.10
N ASP A 878 23.82 8.79 32.96
CA ASP A 878 24.77 7.71 33.17
C ASP A 878 25.15 6.98 31.86
N ARG A 879 26.41 7.22 31.42
CA ARG A 879 26.98 6.62 30.21
C ARG A 879 27.16 5.11 30.32
N ASP A 880 27.23 4.57 31.53
CA ASP A 880 27.57 3.18 31.75
C ASP A 880 26.30 2.30 31.70
N SER A 881 25.13 2.80 32.12
CA SER A 881 23.84 2.09 32.07
C SER A 881 22.94 2.35 30.84
N GLY A 882 23.19 3.41 30.06
CA GLY A 882 22.39 3.74 28.87
C GLY A 882 22.37 2.67 27.76
N PRO A 883 21.39 2.72 26.83
CA PRO A 883 21.27 1.77 25.72
C PRO A 883 22.52 1.76 24.82
N LEU A 884 22.64 0.74 23.97
CA LEU A 884 23.72 0.64 22.98
C LEU A 884 23.59 1.79 21.96
N SER A 885 24.67 2.55 21.79
CA SER A 885 24.78 3.59 20.74
C SER A 885 24.88 2.99 19.34
N ASP A 886 24.68 3.78 18.28
CA ASP A 886 24.79 3.31 16.90
C ASP A 886 26.14 2.68 16.55
N ASN A 887 27.22 3.19 17.15
CA ASN A 887 28.57 2.64 16.99
C ASN A 887 28.71 1.28 17.71
N GLU A 888 28.14 1.15 18.90
CA GLU A 888 28.13 -0.12 19.64
C GLU A 888 27.20 -1.15 18.98
N TRP A 889 26.03 -0.76 18.47
CA TRP A 889 25.23 -1.58 17.58
C TRP A 889 25.98 -1.94 16.29
N GLY A 890 26.85 -1.06 15.78
CA GLY A 890 27.82 -1.34 14.73
C GLY A 890 28.79 -2.46 15.11
N LEU A 891 29.32 -2.44 16.33
CA LEU A 891 30.18 -3.50 16.88
C LEU A 891 29.40 -4.81 17.10
N VAL A 892 28.16 -4.77 17.62
CA VAL A 892 27.28 -5.95 17.73
C VAL A 892 27.09 -6.60 16.36
N ARG A 893 26.69 -5.83 15.34
CA ARG A 893 26.52 -6.32 13.96
C ARG A 893 27.83 -6.88 13.40
N THR A 894 28.96 -6.23 13.69
CA THR A 894 30.29 -6.68 13.26
C THR A 894 30.69 -8.01 13.91
N TRP A 895 30.51 -8.19 15.22
CA TRP A 895 30.87 -9.40 15.94
C TRP A 895 29.92 -10.58 15.66
N GLN A 896 28.62 -10.32 15.49
CA GLN A 896 27.67 -11.29 14.96
C GLN A 896 28.10 -11.78 13.56
N SER A 897 28.53 -10.87 12.69
CA SER A 897 29.01 -11.18 11.33
C SER A 897 30.36 -11.93 11.33
N LEU A 898 31.25 -11.63 12.29
CA LEU A 898 32.50 -12.36 12.50
C LEU A 898 32.31 -13.69 13.25
N GLY A 899 31.15 -13.89 13.88
CA GLY A 899 30.85 -15.06 14.72
C GLY A 899 31.80 -15.19 15.92
N ARG A 900 32.26 -14.06 16.49
CA ARG A 900 33.12 -13.98 17.68
C ARG A 900 33.16 -12.55 18.24
N VAL A 901 33.47 -12.44 19.52
CA VAL A 901 33.74 -11.19 20.24
C VAL A 901 35.18 -11.25 20.74
N GLY A 902 36.06 -10.37 20.24
CA GLY A 902 37.49 -10.47 20.54
C GLY A 902 38.10 -11.81 20.08
N ILE A 903 38.52 -12.65 21.03
CA ILE A 903 39.00 -14.01 20.78
C ILE A 903 37.92 -15.09 20.97
N ASP A 904 36.79 -14.75 21.60
CA ASP A 904 35.79 -15.70 22.09
C ASP A 904 34.69 -15.95 21.05
N PRO A 905 34.45 -17.20 20.62
CA PRO A 905 33.54 -17.53 19.53
C PRO A 905 32.07 -17.43 19.94
N LEU A 906 31.23 -16.95 19.03
CA LEU A 906 29.78 -17.03 19.18
C LEU A 906 29.29 -18.43 18.75
N THR A 907 28.31 -18.94 19.51
CA THR A 907 27.76 -20.31 19.43
C THR A 907 26.34 -20.30 18.83
N ALA A 908 25.63 -21.43 18.86
CA ALA A 908 24.22 -21.50 18.46
C ALA A 908 23.23 -21.06 19.56
N ASP A 909 23.70 -20.71 20.76
CA ASP A 909 22.87 -20.22 21.88
C ASP A 909 22.78 -18.67 21.84
N PRO A 910 21.60 -18.08 21.52
CA PRO A 910 21.44 -16.64 21.44
C PRO A 910 21.60 -15.93 22.79
N GLY A 911 21.30 -16.61 23.91
CA GLY A 911 21.46 -16.07 25.25
C GLY A 911 22.93 -16.02 25.66
N HIS A 912 23.69 -17.09 25.42
CA HIS A 912 25.13 -17.12 25.65
C HIS A 912 25.88 -16.11 24.76
N ASN A 913 25.44 -15.96 23.51
CA ASN A 913 26.01 -14.97 22.59
C ASN A 913 25.73 -13.52 23.04
N ALA A 914 24.51 -13.24 23.49
CA ALA A 914 24.18 -11.93 24.04
C ALA A 914 25.01 -11.61 25.29
N LEU A 915 25.25 -12.60 26.17
CA LEU A 915 26.16 -12.46 27.32
C LEU A 915 27.59 -12.10 26.89
N LEU A 916 28.18 -12.78 25.90
CA LEU A 916 29.53 -12.50 25.40
C LEU A 916 29.64 -11.09 24.78
N ILE A 917 28.65 -10.71 23.98
CA ILE A 917 28.58 -9.39 23.32
C ILE A 917 28.40 -8.28 24.35
N ALA A 918 27.49 -8.46 25.31
CA ALA A 918 27.30 -7.56 26.45
C ALA A 918 28.61 -7.40 27.24
N GLY A 919 29.26 -8.53 27.58
CA GLY A 919 30.56 -8.61 28.24
C GLY A 919 31.59 -7.64 27.67
N ALA A 920 31.82 -7.70 26.35
CA ALA A 920 32.85 -6.88 25.72
C ALA A 920 32.47 -5.41 25.49
N ILE A 921 31.19 -5.05 25.43
CA ILE A 921 30.78 -3.64 25.31
C ILE A 921 30.78 -2.99 26.69
N PHE A 922 30.10 -3.60 27.65
CA PHE A 922 29.82 -2.97 28.94
C PHE A 922 31.02 -3.08 29.91
N CYS A 923 31.74 -4.22 30.01
CA CYS A 923 32.99 -4.26 30.81
C CYS A 923 34.07 -3.32 30.19
N ALA A 924 33.98 -2.97 28.88
CA ALA A 924 34.87 -1.98 28.24
C ALA A 924 34.49 -0.52 28.53
N ARG A 925 33.20 -0.21 28.80
CA ARG A 925 32.79 1.08 29.37
C ARG A 925 33.47 1.26 30.75
N SER A 926 33.37 0.24 31.62
CA SER A 926 34.00 0.16 32.95
C SER A 926 35.51 0.46 32.96
N MET A 927 36.32 -0.28 32.18
CA MET A 927 37.79 -0.18 32.20
C MET A 927 38.37 1.19 31.81
N SER A 928 37.54 2.14 31.38
CA SER A 928 37.91 3.54 31.13
C SER A 928 38.31 4.29 32.40
N ARG A 929 37.91 3.82 33.59
CA ARG A 929 38.25 4.45 34.89
C ARG A 929 39.34 3.64 35.61
N ARG A 930 40.44 4.30 35.97
CA ARG A 930 41.36 3.80 37.00
C ARG A 930 40.86 4.23 38.37
N VAL A 931 40.67 3.25 39.25
CA VAL A 931 40.75 3.37 40.73
C VAL A 931 39.96 4.54 41.32
N GLU A 932 38.67 4.29 41.58
CA GLU A 932 37.99 4.62 42.84
C GLU A 932 36.55 4.09 42.77
N ALA A 933 36.42 2.77 42.85
CA ALA A 933 35.13 2.15 43.12
C ALA A 933 34.84 2.24 44.62
N LYS A 934 33.61 2.64 44.97
CA LYS A 934 33.01 2.22 46.25
C LYS A 934 31.60 1.69 46.17
N ASP A 935 30.99 1.71 44.98
CA ASP A 935 29.85 0.88 44.60
C ASP A 935 30.19 0.21 43.25
N GLU A 936 30.41 -1.11 43.29
CA GLU A 936 30.86 -1.97 42.17
C GLU A 936 29.68 -2.48 41.33
N ASP A 937 29.78 -2.83 40.04
CA ASP A 937 30.73 -2.48 38.97
C ASP A 937 29.99 -2.66 37.61
N PRO A 938 30.31 -1.91 36.53
CA PRO A 938 29.60 -1.95 35.24
C PRO A 938 29.72 -3.23 34.37
N LEU A 939 29.57 -4.41 34.99
CA LEU A 939 28.72 -5.47 34.42
C LEU A 939 28.33 -6.60 35.39
N LEU A 940 29.03 -6.74 36.53
CA LEU A 940 29.22 -8.03 37.19
C LEU A 940 29.68 -9.13 36.21
N CYS A 941 30.83 -8.86 35.59
CA CYS A 941 31.63 -9.81 34.81
C CYS A 941 32.12 -10.99 35.73
N ILE A 942 31.23 -11.87 36.20
CA ILE A 942 31.44 -13.23 36.79
C ILE A 942 30.12 -13.99 36.97
N ASP A 943 28.97 -13.32 37.19
CA ASP A 943 27.67 -14.00 37.36
C ASP A 943 26.84 -14.02 36.06
N GLY A 944 26.75 -15.21 35.47
CA GLY A 944 26.03 -15.42 34.22
C GLY A 944 24.50 -15.49 34.34
N GLU A 945 23.92 -15.63 35.55
CA GLU A 945 22.48 -15.65 35.80
C GLU A 945 21.94 -14.22 35.91
N VAL A 946 22.59 -13.39 36.74
CA VAL A 946 22.25 -11.97 36.94
C VAL A 946 22.36 -11.21 35.62
N THR A 947 23.45 -11.42 34.87
CA THR A 947 23.62 -10.80 33.55
C THR A 947 22.59 -11.27 32.51
N ARG A 948 22.05 -12.51 32.65
CA ARG A 948 20.91 -13.01 31.82
C ARG A 948 19.55 -12.46 32.27
N ALA A 949 19.46 -11.96 33.50
CA ALA A 949 18.25 -11.34 34.01
C ALA A 949 18.07 -9.90 33.48
N ASP A 950 19.17 -9.22 33.13
CA ASP A 950 19.15 -7.86 32.60
C ASP A 950 18.26 -7.72 31.35
N PRO A 951 17.27 -6.80 31.34
CA PRO A 951 16.38 -6.59 30.20
C PRO A 951 17.10 -6.26 28.89
N ARG A 952 18.24 -5.55 28.95
CA ARG A 952 19.04 -5.14 27.78
C ARG A 952 19.74 -6.35 27.17
N VAL A 953 20.24 -7.26 28.01
CA VAL A 953 20.85 -8.53 27.55
C VAL A 953 19.79 -9.49 27.02
N ARG A 954 18.59 -9.51 27.61
CA ARG A 954 17.43 -10.26 27.06
C ARG A 954 16.97 -9.71 25.70
N GLN A 955 16.89 -8.39 25.55
CA GLN A 955 16.56 -7.73 24.28
C GLN A 955 17.66 -7.99 23.23
N LEU A 956 18.92 -7.96 23.63
CA LEU A 956 20.06 -8.35 22.79
C LEU A 956 19.96 -9.83 22.39
N ALA A 957 19.57 -10.75 23.28
CA ALA A 957 19.35 -12.15 22.95
C ALA A 957 18.20 -12.38 21.94
N VAL A 958 17.13 -11.59 22.02
CA VAL A 958 16.06 -11.58 20.99
C VAL A 958 16.60 -11.08 19.65
N GLN A 959 17.39 -10.01 19.63
CA GLN A 959 18.02 -9.48 18.40
C GLN A 959 19.06 -10.45 17.80
N VAL A 960 19.82 -11.14 18.64
CA VAL A 960 20.76 -12.23 18.28
C VAL A 960 19.99 -13.44 17.71
N GLY A 961 18.82 -13.79 18.28
CA GLY A 961 18.01 -14.92 17.81
C GLY A 961 17.19 -14.63 16.54
N ALA A 962 16.70 -13.40 16.36
CA ALA A 962 15.82 -13.03 15.25
C ALA A 962 16.51 -12.98 13.87
N ARG A 963 17.85 -12.85 13.84
CA ARG A 963 18.64 -12.76 12.60
C ARG A 963 18.99 -14.13 11.97
N GLY A 964 18.39 -15.21 12.49
CA GLY A 964 18.67 -16.58 12.07
C GLY A 964 19.85 -17.20 12.83
N GLU A 965 20.34 -18.33 12.34
CA GLU A 965 21.43 -19.06 12.98
C GLU A 965 22.74 -18.26 12.86
N ILE A 966 23.15 -17.56 13.94
CA ILE A 966 24.44 -16.84 14.04
C ILE A 966 25.57 -17.86 14.21
N VAL A 967 25.78 -18.63 13.15
CA VAL A 967 26.85 -19.61 13.04
C VAL A 967 28.04 -18.90 12.44
N ASN A 968 29.17 -18.95 13.15
CA ASN A 968 30.45 -18.69 12.54
C ASN A 968 30.71 -19.77 11.46
N TRP A 969 30.25 -19.53 10.23
CA TRP A 969 30.39 -20.50 9.15
C TRP A 969 31.84 -20.79 8.77
N ALA A 970 32.82 -20.02 9.24
CA ALA A 970 34.24 -20.37 9.13
C ALA A 970 34.66 -21.41 10.19
N ALA A 971 34.07 -21.37 11.39
CA ALA A 971 34.31 -22.32 12.48
C ALA A 971 33.45 -23.59 12.41
N ALA A 972 32.25 -23.52 11.82
CA ALA A 972 31.40 -24.69 11.58
C ALA A 972 32.13 -25.75 10.76
N THR A 973 31.87 -27.04 11.03
CA THR A 973 32.49 -28.13 10.27
C THR A 973 32.05 -28.09 8.80
N VAL A 974 32.84 -28.72 7.92
CA VAL A 974 32.42 -28.82 6.50
C VAL A 974 31.17 -29.68 6.37
N GLU A 975 31.01 -30.70 7.21
CA GLU A 975 29.82 -31.55 7.29
C GLU A 975 28.56 -30.76 7.67
N GLN A 976 28.62 -29.88 8.68
CA GLN A 976 27.48 -29.07 9.11
C GLN A 976 27.01 -28.11 8.00
N ARG A 977 27.93 -27.41 7.35
CA ARG A 977 27.63 -26.52 6.22
C ARG A 977 27.02 -27.26 5.03
N ILE A 978 27.63 -28.41 4.68
CA ILE A 978 27.11 -29.29 3.63
C ILE A 978 25.70 -29.75 3.98
N LEU A 979 25.46 -30.23 5.20
CA LEU A 979 24.14 -30.70 5.64
C LEU A 979 23.10 -29.57 5.59
N ARG A 980 23.45 -28.35 6.02
CA ARG A 980 22.56 -27.18 5.95
C ARG A 980 22.16 -26.86 4.51
N VAL A 981 23.11 -26.74 3.58
CA VAL A 981 22.78 -26.42 2.17
C VAL A 981 22.09 -27.58 1.45
N MET A 982 22.46 -28.83 1.75
CA MET A 982 21.73 -30.01 1.24
C MET A 982 20.26 -29.99 1.69
N THR A 983 20.00 -29.66 2.96
CA THR A 983 18.65 -29.56 3.53
C THR A 983 17.86 -28.45 2.86
N LEU A 984 18.45 -27.26 2.68
CA LEU A 984 17.80 -26.17 1.95
C LEU A 984 17.50 -26.53 0.48
N LEU A 985 18.41 -27.18 -0.23
CA LEU A 985 18.19 -27.56 -1.63
C LEU A 985 17.12 -28.65 -1.78
N VAL A 986 17.14 -29.69 -0.94
CA VAL A 986 16.19 -30.81 -1.03
C VAL A 986 14.83 -30.44 -0.45
N ASP A 987 14.79 -30.02 0.81
CA ASP A 987 13.54 -29.86 1.55
C ASP A 987 12.82 -28.55 1.22
N VAL A 988 13.56 -27.46 0.99
CA VAL A 988 12.97 -26.16 0.61
C VAL A 988 12.88 -26.04 -0.92
N HIS A 989 13.99 -26.19 -1.65
CA HIS A 989 13.99 -25.90 -3.08
C HIS A 989 13.58 -27.06 -4.01
N GLY A 990 13.29 -28.24 -3.45
CA GLY A 990 12.72 -29.37 -4.18
C GLY A 990 13.68 -30.11 -5.12
N PHE A 991 14.99 -30.06 -4.84
CA PHE A 991 15.99 -30.84 -5.56
C PHE A 991 15.91 -32.32 -5.12
N SER A 992 16.22 -33.25 -6.03
CA SER A 992 16.60 -34.61 -5.63
C SER A 992 17.85 -34.58 -4.74
N PRO A 993 18.02 -35.52 -3.78
CA PRO A 993 19.23 -35.62 -2.98
C PRO A 993 20.51 -35.68 -3.82
N GLU A 994 20.48 -36.43 -4.93
CA GLU A 994 21.59 -36.53 -5.88
C GLU A 994 21.83 -35.20 -6.62
N GLY A 995 20.76 -34.49 -7.03
CA GLY A 995 20.83 -33.19 -7.65
C GLY A 995 21.43 -32.12 -6.74
N ALA A 996 20.93 -32.04 -5.51
CA ALA A 996 21.47 -31.18 -4.45
C ALA A 996 22.94 -31.50 -4.16
N ALA A 997 23.29 -32.79 -4.04
CA ALA A 997 24.66 -33.24 -3.83
C ALA A 997 25.62 -32.80 -4.95
N GLY A 998 25.17 -32.85 -6.20
CA GLY A 998 25.95 -32.36 -7.35
C GLY A 998 26.22 -30.85 -7.31
N VAL A 999 25.26 -30.05 -6.82
CA VAL A 999 25.47 -28.62 -6.55
C VAL A 999 26.44 -28.42 -5.38
N VAL A 1000 26.13 -28.99 -4.20
CA VAL A 1000 26.91 -28.78 -2.97
C VAL A 1000 28.34 -29.28 -3.09
N GLY A 1001 28.59 -30.39 -3.81
CA GLY A 1001 29.93 -30.88 -4.08
C GLY A 1001 30.81 -29.91 -4.86
N ASN A 1002 30.21 -29.08 -5.72
CA ASN A 1002 30.90 -28.00 -6.42
C ASN A 1002 31.13 -26.78 -5.52
N LEU A 1003 30.09 -26.29 -4.84
CA LEU A 1003 30.20 -25.19 -3.85
C LEU A 1003 31.25 -25.50 -2.76
N THR A 1004 31.38 -26.77 -2.35
CA THR A 1004 32.38 -27.22 -1.37
C THR A 1004 33.81 -27.00 -1.86
N ALA A 1005 34.08 -27.14 -3.15
CA ALA A 1005 35.41 -26.89 -3.71
C ALA A 1005 35.65 -25.42 -4.09
N GLU A 1006 34.60 -24.65 -4.41
CA GLU A 1006 34.71 -23.21 -4.68
C GLU A 1006 34.87 -22.40 -3.39
N SER A 1007 33.86 -22.45 -2.50
CA SER A 1007 33.78 -21.62 -1.29
C SER A 1007 34.07 -22.39 0.00
N GLY A 1008 34.06 -23.73 -0.01
CA GLY A 1008 33.99 -24.51 1.24
C GLY A 1008 32.58 -24.48 1.87
N VAL A 1009 31.57 -24.06 1.09
CA VAL A 1009 30.20 -23.77 1.57
C VAL A 1009 30.18 -22.66 2.63
N ILE A 1010 31.01 -21.62 2.44
CA ILE A 1010 31.12 -20.45 3.34
C ILE A 1010 30.50 -19.23 2.65
N PRO A 1011 29.45 -18.60 3.21
CA PRO A 1011 28.73 -17.52 2.54
C PRO A 1011 29.50 -16.18 2.50
N ASN A 1012 30.39 -15.90 3.46
CA ASN A 1012 31.17 -14.64 3.47
C ASN A 1012 32.52 -14.77 2.75
N ARG A 1013 32.79 -15.88 2.05
CA ARG A 1013 34.14 -16.14 1.55
C ARG A 1013 34.49 -15.37 0.28
N VAL A 1014 35.43 -14.44 0.40
CA VAL A 1014 36.08 -13.73 -0.71
C VAL A 1014 37.02 -14.67 -1.46
N GLU A 1015 37.07 -14.59 -2.79
CA GLU A 1015 38.00 -15.40 -3.60
C GLU A 1015 39.46 -15.16 -3.16
N ARG A 1016 40.24 -16.24 -3.06
CA ARG A 1016 41.64 -16.28 -2.58
C ARG A 1016 41.84 -16.00 -1.09
N SER A 1017 40.78 -15.89 -0.31
CA SER A 1017 40.85 -15.99 1.16
C SER A 1017 41.08 -17.43 1.62
N LYS A 1018 41.51 -17.61 2.88
CA LYS A 1018 41.53 -18.91 3.56
C LYS A 1018 40.17 -19.19 4.21
N PRO A 1019 39.72 -20.45 4.33
CA PRO A 1019 38.45 -20.79 4.98
C PRO A 1019 38.29 -20.24 6.41
N ASN A 1020 39.39 -20.16 7.17
CA ASN A 1020 39.43 -19.63 8.54
C ASN A 1020 39.68 -18.11 8.63
N SER A 1021 39.76 -17.42 7.49
CA SER A 1021 39.89 -15.96 7.41
C SER A 1021 39.15 -15.46 6.13
N PRO A 1022 37.83 -15.72 6.02
CA PRO A 1022 37.10 -15.66 4.75
C PRO A 1022 37.02 -14.27 4.11
N MET A 1023 37.17 -13.20 4.90
CA MET A 1023 37.19 -11.81 4.47
C MET A 1023 38.61 -11.25 4.22
N THR A 1024 39.66 -12.05 4.45
CA THR A 1024 41.06 -11.63 4.29
C THR A 1024 41.60 -12.05 2.93
N ALA A 1025 41.92 -11.08 2.06
CA ALA A 1025 42.36 -11.32 0.68
C ALA A 1025 43.35 -10.26 0.17
N PRO A 1026 44.03 -10.47 -0.97
CA PRO A 1026 44.83 -9.42 -1.62
C PRO A 1026 43.96 -8.27 -2.12
N ASP A 1027 44.38 -7.04 -1.83
CA ASP A 1027 43.83 -5.81 -2.39
C ASP A 1027 44.36 -5.50 -3.81
N ARG A 1028 43.92 -4.37 -4.38
CA ARG A 1028 44.34 -3.89 -5.70
C ARG A 1028 45.86 -3.66 -5.85
N SER A 1029 46.58 -3.30 -4.80
CA SER A 1029 48.05 -3.20 -4.82
C SER A 1029 48.76 -4.54 -4.57
N GLY A 1030 48.01 -5.58 -4.21
CA GLY A 1030 48.50 -6.94 -3.94
C GLY A 1030 48.82 -7.19 -2.47
N LYS A 1031 48.65 -6.21 -1.58
CA LYS A 1031 48.83 -6.41 -0.13
C LYS A 1031 47.63 -7.17 0.43
N VAL A 1032 47.87 -8.17 1.26
CA VAL A 1032 46.80 -8.91 1.94
C VAL A 1032 46.25 -8.05 3.08
N ARG A 1033 44.93 -7.86 3.10
CA ARG A 1033 44.21 -7.18 4.19
C ARG A 1033 42.84 -7.83 4.41
N GLU A 1034 42.24 -7.56 5.56
CA GLU A 1034 40.84 -7.87 5.83
C GLU A 1034 39.94 -6.78 5.22
N PHE A 1035 38.74 -7.18 4.78
CA PHE A 1035 37.74 -6.28 4.18
C PHE A 1035 36.44 -6.33 4.98
N THR A 1036 35.74 -5.20 5.07
CA THR A 1036 34.36 -5.18 5.57
C THR A 1036 33.39 -5.69 4.50
N ALA A 1037 32.16 -6.02 4.87
CA ALA A 1037 31.15 -6.51 3.94
C ALA A 1037 30.79 -5.45 2.88
N GLU A 1038 30.76 -4.18 3.26
CA GLU A 1038 30.52 -3.01 2.40
C GLU A 1038 31.68 -2.80 1.43
N GLN A 1039 32.93 -2.99 1.88
CA GLN A 1039 34.11 -2.93 1.01
C GLN A 1039 34.15 -4.08 -0.01
N VAL A 1040 33.57 -5.24 0.34
CA VAL A 1040 33.37 -6.36 -0.59
C VAL A 1040 32.23 -6.07 -1.55
N MET A 1041 31.12 -5.49 -1.11
CA MET A 1041 29.97 -5.10 -1.94
C MET A 1041 30.36 -4.01 -2.95
N ASN A 1042 30.86 -2.87 -2.44
CA ASN A 1042 31.21 -1.66 -3.20
C ASN A 1042 32.56 -1.74 -3.92
N ARG A 1043 33.01 -2.96 -4.25
CA ARG A 1043 34.28 -3.23 -4.94
C ARG A 1043 34.36 -2.52 -6.30
N SER A 1044 35.16 -1.46 -6.38
CA SER A 1044 35.40 -0.68 -7.60
C SER A 1044 36.67 -1.15 -8.35
N ALA A 1045 37.08 -0.43 -9.41
CA ALA A 1045 38.36 -0.67 -10.08
C ALA A 1045 39.58 -0.40 -9.17
N THR A 1046 39.46 0.56 -8.26
CA THR A 1046 40.53 1.07 -7.39
C THR A 1046 40.44 0.61 -5.93
N GLN A 1047 39.27 0.15 -5.47
CA GLN A 1047 39.01 -0.20 -4.08
C GLN A 1047 38.41 -1.63 -3.93
N GLY A 1048 38.47 -2.17 -2.71
CA GLY A 1048 38.00 -3.52 -2.37
C GLY A 1048 38.95 -4.68 -2.77
N PRO A 1049 38.50 -5.93 -2.63
CA PRO A 1049 39.29 -7.12 -2.97
C PRO A 1049 39.76 -7.14 -4.43
N ARG A 1050 40.98 -7.62 -4.69
CA ARG A 1050 41.49 -7.77 -6.06
C ARG A 1050 40.69 -8.80 -6.85
N ALA A 1051 40.49 -9.95 -6.25
CA ALA A 1051 39.75 -11.06 -6.81
C ALA A 1051 38.24 -10.75 -6.77
N PRO A 1052 37.47 -11.06 -7.82
CA PRO A 1052 36.05 -10.72 -7.88
C PRO A 1052 35.11 -11.75 -7.25
N GLY A 1053 35.50 -13.02 -7.05
CA GLY A 1053 34.58 -14.02 -6.50
C GLY A 1053 34.17 -13.74 -5.05
N ILE A 1054 32.90 -14.01 -4.73
CA ILE A 1054 32.34 -13.91 -3.37
C ILE A 1054 31.26 -14.98 -3.16
N GLY A 1055 31.09 -15.44 -1.92
CA GLY A 1055 29.97 -16.26 -1.49
C GLY A 1055 29.97 -17.70 -2.00
N LEU A 1056 28.85 -18.39 -1.76
CA LEU A 1056 28.75 -19.85 -1.93
C LEU A 1056 29.22 -20.33 -3.31
N ALA A 1057 28.80 -19.66 -4.39
CA ALA A 1057 29.14 -20.00 -5.78
C ALA A 1057 30.28 -19.14 -6.37
N GLN A 1058 31.02 -18.40 -5.52
CA GLN A 1058 32.12 -17.50 -5.91
C GLN A 1058 31.72 -16.55 -7.07
N TRP A 1059 30.60 -15.84 -6.93
CA TRP A 1059 30.06 -14.96 -7.98
C TRP A 1059 31.09 -13.90 -8.43
N THR A 1060 31.59 -14.02 -9.66
CA THR A 1060 32.70 -13.20 -10.20
C THR A 1060 32.27 -12.04 -11.10
N SER A 1061 31.20 -12.20 -11.89
CA SER A 1061 30.77 -11.16 -12.85
C SER A 1061 29.99 -10.03 -12.19
N LYS A 1062 30.09 -8.80 -12.72
CA LYS A 1062 29.41 -7.60 -12.17
C LYS A 1062 27.89 -7.80 -11.99
N SER A 1063 27.20 -8.36 -12.98
CA SER A 1063 25.74 -8.62 -12.93
C SER A 1063 25.37 -9.61 -11.82
N ARG A 1064 25.95 -10.82 -11.83
CA ARG A 1064 25.69 -11.86 -10.81
C ARG A 1064 26.06 -11.41 -9.39
N ARG A 1065 27.05 -10.52 -9.23
CA ARG A 1065 27.37 -9.88 -7.94
C ARG A 1065 26.33 -8.84 -7.54
N SER A 1066 25.91 -7.97 -8.46
CA SER A 1066 24.86 -6.97 -8.19
C SER A 1066 23.58 -7.66 -7.75
N GLY A 1067 23.15 -8.69 -8.49
CA GLY A 1067 21.98 -9.49 -8.15
C GLY A 1067 22.06 -10.16 -6.78
N LEU A 1068 23.25 -10.64 -6.36
CA LEU A 1068 23.45 -11.18 -5.01
C LEU A 1068 23.16 -10.13 -3.94
N PHE A 1069 23.79 -8.95 -4.00
CA PHE A 1069 23.62 -7.90 -2.98
C PHE A 1069 22.23 -7.22 -3.04
N GLN A 1070 21.58 -7.22 -4.19
CA GLN A 1070 20.22 -6.69 -4.36
C GLN A 1070 19.12 -7.72 -4.01
N PHE A 1071 19.46 -9.00 -3.85
CA PHE A 1071 18.47 -10.05 -3.58
C PHE A 1071 17.79 -9.81 -2.23
N GLN A 1072 16.45 -9.66 -2.26
CA GLN A 1072 15.62 -9.34 -1.09
C GLN A 1072 16.06 -8.07 -0.34
N ASN A 1073 16.67 -7.08 -1.02
CA ASN A 1073 17.17 -5.83 -0.45
C ASN A 1073 18.17 -6.00 0.71
N ARG A 1074 18.87 -7.15 0.79
CA ARG A 1074 19.75 -7.49 1.92
C ARG A 1074 21.11 -6.78 1.93
N GLY A 1075 21.52 -6.14 0.84
CA GLY A 1075 22.77 -5.39 0.77
C GLY A 1075 23.98 -6.25 1.17
N ALA A 1076 24.90 -5.67 1.94
CA ALA A 1076 26.12 -6.33 2.39
C ALA A 1076 25.86 -7.50 3.37
N ASP A 1077 24.76 -7.48 4.11
CA ASP A 1077 24.41 -8.49 5.13
C ASP A 1077 24.18 -9.88 4.52
N ILE A 1078 23.83 -9.96 3.24
CA ILE A 1078 23.67 -11.25 2.54
C ILE A 1078 24.96 -12.09 2.54
N LEU A 1079 26.12 -11.50 2.80
CA LEU A 1079 27.38 -12.24 2.94
C LEU A 1079 27.37 -13.22 4.11
N PHE A 1080 26.55 -13.01 5.14
CA PHE A 1080 26.54 -13.88 6.33
C PHE A 1080 25.32 -14.81 6.36
N ASP A 1081 24.28 -14.52 5.58
CA ASP A 1081 23.07 -15.35 5.48
C ASP A 1081 23.21 -16.47 4.43
N MET A 1082 23.55 -17.67 4.91
CA MET A 1082 23.61 -18.89 4.08
C MET A 1082 22.27 -19.22 3.41
N THR A 1083 21.14 -18.95 4.05
CA THR A 1083 19.81 -19.29 3.51
C THR A 1083 19.46 -18.37 2.33
N ALA A 1084 19.70 -17.07 2.48
CA ALA A 1084 19.51 -16.10 1.39
C ALA A 1084 20.44 -16.36 0.19
N GLN A 1085 21.70 -16.75 0.40
CA GLN A 1085 22.60 -17.11 -0.71
C GLN A 1085 22.19 -18.39 -1.44
N VAL A 1086 21.63 -19.39 -0.75
CA VAL A 1086 21.06 -20.59 -1.41
C VAL A 1086 19.80 -20.23 -2.20
N ALA A 1087 18.93 -19.38 -1.65
CA ALA A 1087 17.75 -18.89 -2.36
C ALA A 1087 18.14 -18.08 -3.62
N TYR A 1088 19.16 -17.21 -3.54
CA TYR A 1088 19.69 -16.50 -4.70
C TYR A 1088 20.30 -17.44 -5.75
N LEU A 1089 21.10 -18.43 -5.32
CA LEU A 1089 21.65 -19.46 -6.22
C LEU A 1089 20.55 -20.22 -6.98
N VAL A 1090 19.47 -20.59 -6.29
CA VAL A 1090 18.33 -21.28 -6.91
C VAL A 1090 17.52 -20.34 -7.82
N HIS A 1091 17.34 -19.08 -7.43
CA HIS A 1091 16.73 -18.07 -8.30
C HIS A 1091 17.53 -17.91 -9.60
N GLU A 1092 18.84 -17.71 -9.52
CA GLU A 1092 19.76 -17.58 -10.65
C GLU A 1092 19.73 -18.83 -11.55
N LEU A 1093 19.74 -20.03 -10.95
CA LEU A 1093 19.63 -21.28 -11.70
C LEU A 1093 18.28 -21.39 -12.44
N ARG A 1094 17.17 -20.95 -11.84
CA ARG A 1094 15.84 -20.99 -12.45
C ARG A 1094 15.63 -19.94 -13.55
N THR A 1095 16.15 -18.72 -13.37
CA THR A 1095 15.93 -17.61 -14.32
C THR A 1095 16.98 -17.57 -15.42
N SER A 1096 18.27 -17.46 -15.04
CA SER A 1096 19.37 -17.25 -15.97
C SER A 1096 19.90 -18.56 -16.57
N TYR A 1097 19.67 -19.70 -15.90
CA TYR A 1097 20.24 -20.98 -16.29
C TYR A 1097 19.21 -22.13 -16.31
N ALA A 1098 17.95 -21.88 -16.68
CA ALA A 1098 16.85 -22.86 -16.61
C ALA A 1098 17.20 -24.27 -17.14
N LYS A 1099 17.87 -24.35 -18.31
CA LYS A 1099 18.33 -25.62 -18.93
C LYS A 1099 19.40 -26.38 -18.14
N ILE A 1100 20.03 -25.74 -17.15
CA ILE A 1100 20.93 -26.36 -16.17
C ILE A 1100 20.11 -26.79 -14.95
N PHE A 1101 19.22 -25.91 -14.45
CA PHE A 1101 18.31 -26.23 -13.35
C PHE A 1101 17.50 -27.51 -13.62
N ASP A 1102 16.87 -27.63 -14.79
CA ASP A 1102 16.08 -28.83 -15.17
C ASP A 1102 16.90 -30.12 -15.14
N GLN A 1103 18.18 -30.05 -15.53
CA GLN A 1103 19.09 -31.20 -15.56
C GLN A 1103 19.62 -31.57 -14.18
N VAL A 1104 19.77 -30.59 -13.28
CA VAL A 1104 20.40 -30.75 -11.97
C VAL A 1104 19.37 -31.04 -10.89
N ALA A 1105 18.27 -30.28 -10.82
CA ALA A 1105 17.28 -30.39 -9.76
C ALA A 1105 16.53 -31.74 -9.73
N ARG A 1106 16.50 -32.46 -10.86
CA ARG A 1106 15.88 -33.78 -10.99
C ARG A 1106 16.89 -34.90 -11.31
N ALA A 1107 18.19 -34.65 -11.14
CA ALA A 1107 19.21 -35.64 -11.44
C ALA A 1107 19.08 -36.87 -10.52
N SER A 1108 19.21 -38.08 -11.08
CA SER A 1108 19.32 -39.34 -10.33
C SER A 1108 20.77 -39.76 -10.06
N SER A 1109 21.73 -38.87 -10.32
CA SER A 1109 23.17 -39.11 -10.21
C SER A 1109 23.88 -37.83 -9.77
N ALA A 1110 24.52 -37.89 -8.61
CA ALA A 1110 25.27 -36.76 -8.06
C ALA A 1110 26.48 -36.41 -8.92
N ASP A 1111 27.08 -37.41 -9.59
CA ASP A 1111 28.18 -37.21 -10.53
C ASP A 1111 27.73 -36.45 -11.77
N THR A 1112 26.57 -36.81 -12.33
CA THR A 1112 26.01 -36.14 -13.51
C THR A 1112 25.58 -34.71 -13.20
N ALA A 1113 24.94 -34.49 -12.05
CA ALA A 1113 24.62 -33.15 -11.56
C ALA A 1113 25.88 -32.30 -11.33
N SER A 1114 26.93 -32.90 -10.74
CA SER A 1114 28.20 -32.23 -10.49
C SER A 1114 28.92 -31.82 -11.77
N ASP A 1115 28.96 -32.70 -12.76
CA ASP A 1115 29.54 -32.43 -14.09
C ASP A 1115 28.82 -31.29 -14.82
N VAL A 1116 27.48 -31.25 -14.74
CA VAL A 1116 26.64 -30.23 -15.40
C VAL A 1116 26.89 -28.85 -14.79
N ILE A 1117 26.93 -28.73 -13.47
CA ILE A 1117 27.28 -27.47 -12.77
C ILE A 1117 28.71 -27.04 -13.13
N LEU A 1118 29.69 -27.95 -13.02
CA LEU A 1118 31.10 -27.64 -13.27
C LEU A 1118 31.35 -27.17 -14.72
N ARG A 1119 30.70 -27.81 -15.71
CA ARG A 1119 30.94 -27.53 -17.14
C ARG A 1119 30.08 -26.42 -17.74
N ARG A 1120 29.01 -25.97 -17.06
CA ARG A 1120 28.03 -25.03 -17.63
C ARG A 1120 27.67 -23.84 -16.73
N PHE A 1121 27.99 -23.87 -15.43
CA PHE A 1121 27.66 -22.80 -14.48
C PHE A 1121 28.89 -22.18 -13.80
N GLU A 1122 29.81 -22.99 -13.27
CA GLU A 1122 31.03 -22.49 -12.60
C GLU A 1122 32.21 -22.32 -13.57
N VAL A 1123 32.49 -23.34 -14.40
CA VAL A 1123 33.53 -23.37 -15.45
C VAL A 1123 34.88 -22.78 -15.00
N PRO A 1124 35.54 -23.34 -13.98
CA PRO A 1124 36.82 -22.84 -13.50
C PRO A 1124 37.90 -22.93 -14.58
N ARG A 1125 38.91 -22.05 -14.52
CA ARG A 1125 39.95 -21.93 -15.57
C ARG A 1125 40.72 -23.23 -15.86
N SER A 1126 40.79 -24.17 -14.91
CA SER A 1126 41.34 -25.52 -15.10
C SER A 1126 40.56 -26.39 -16.09
N MET A 1127 39.26 -26.11 -16.29
CA MET A 1127 38.41 -26.73 -17.30
C MET A 1127 38.56 -26.09 -18.69
N LEU A 1128 39.39 -25.04 -18.84
CA LEU A 1128 39.60 -24.32 -20.09
C LEU A 1128 41.00 -24.57 -20.68
N THR A 1129 41.10 -24.52 -22.01
CA THR A 1129 42.38 -24.43 -22.73
C THR A 1129 43.00 -23.02 -22.54
N PRO A 1130 44.29 -22.80 -22.89
CA PRO A 1130 44.89 -21.46 -22.80
C PRO A 1130 44.12 -20.38 -23.57
N GLU A 1131 43.43 -20.77 -24.66
CA GLU A 1131 42.60 -19.93 -25.53
C GLU A 1131 41.17 -19.75 -24.99
N GLY A 1132 40.87 -20.22 -23.77
CA GLY A 1132 39.58 -20.05 -23.11
C GLY A 1132 38.47 -21.00 -23.55
N LYS A 1133 38.76 -22.02 -24.37
CA LYS A 1133 37.76 -23.01 -24.82
C LYS A 1133 37.59 -24.13 -23.79
N LEU A 1134 36.38 -24.66 -23.64
CA LEU A 1134 36.10 -25.77 -22.71
C LEU A 1134 36.84 -27.04 -23.13
N ARG A 1135 37.59 -27.66 -22.21
CA ARG A 1135 38.33 -28.90 -22.46
C ARG A 1135 37.39 -30.08 -22.78
N PRO A 1136 37.77 -30.96 -23.72
CA PRO A 1136 37.10 -32.24 -23.92
C PRO A 1136 36.97 -33.00 -22.60
N ILE A 1137 35.89 -33.78 -22.42
CA ILE A 1137 35.75 -34.58 -21.19
C ILE A 1137 36.85 -35.64 -21.05
N THR A 1138 37.49 -36.04 -22.15
CA THR A 1138 38.61 -36.99 -22.20
C THR A 1138 39.98 -36.38 -21.86
N ASP A 1139 40.09 -35.05 -21.71
CA ASP A 1139 41.35 -34.39 -21.34
C ASP A 1139 41.77 -34.82 -19.91
N PRO A 1140 43.01 -35.30 -19.70
CA PRO A 1140 43.47 -35.75 -18.38
C PRO A 1140 43.37 -34.69 -17.27
N ALA A 1141 43.54 -33.41 -17.59
CA ALA A 1141 43.37 -32.31 -16.64
C ALA A 1141 41.88 -32.09 -16.31
N ALA A 1142 40.99 -32.18 -17.32
CA ALA A 1142 39.54 -32.09 -17.09
C ALA A 1142 39.03 -33.27 -16.24
N GLN A 1143 39.46 -34.49 -16.55
CA GLN A 1143 39.14 -35.70 -15.76
C GLN A 1143 39.58 -35.56 -14.30
N LYS A 1144 40.77 -34.99 -14.05
CA LYS A 1144 41.26 -34.75 -12.69
C LYS A 1144 40.36 -33.80 -11.89
N VAL A 1145 39.78 -32.77 -12.52
CA VAL A 1145 38.84 -31.84 -11.86
C VAL A 1145 37.48 -32.52 -11.65
N LEU A 1146 36.94 -33.18 -12.67
CA LEU A 1146 35.65 -33.92 -12.59
C LEU A 1146 35.67 -34.94 -11.46
N ALA A 1147 36.70 -35.81 -11.41
CA ALA A 1147 36.86 -36.81 -10.35
C ALA A 1147 36.96 -36.19 -8.93
N ALA A 1148 37.54 -34.99 -8.80
CA ALA A 1148 37.61 -34.28 -7.53
C ALA A 1148 36.24 -33.73 -7.09
N ARG A 1149 35.44 -33.17 -8.01
CA ARG A 1149 34.11 -32.61 -7.70
C ARG A 1149 33.08 -33.69 -7.43
N ARG A 1150 33.06 -34.77 -8.23
CA ARG A 1150 32.24 -35.97 -8.01
C ARG A 1150 32.46 -36.58 -6.63
N ARG A 1151 33.73 -36.69 -6.17
CA ARG A 1151 34.04 -37.19 -4.81
C ARG A 1151 33.39 -36.34 -3.71
N LEU A 1152 33.36 -35.01 -3.87
CA LEU A 1152 32.71 -34.09 -2.93
C LEU A 1152 31.18 -34.15 -3.02
N ALA A 1153 30.62 -34.33 -4.21
CA ALA A 1153 29.19 -34.57 -4.38
C ALA A 1153 28.75 -35.86 -3.67
N GLY A 1154 29.48 -36.96 -3.88
CA GLY A 1154 29.27 -38.21 -3.14
C GLY A 1154 29.46 -38.08 -1.63
N GLN A 1155 30.34 -37.19 -1.16
CA GLN A 1155 30.47 -36.86 0.27
C GLN A 1155 29.23 -36.14 0.80
N ALA A 1156 28.72 -35.13 0.07
CA ALA A 1156 27.51 -34.40 0.45
C ALA A 1156 26.27 -35.30 0.53
N LEU A 1157 26.10 -36.20 -0.44
CA LEU A 1157 25.01 -37.18 -0.43
C LEU A 1157 25.09 -38.13 0.77
N ARG A 1158 26.29 -38.61 1.12
CA ARG A 1158 26.48 -39.48 2.30
C ARG A 1158 26.16 -38.74 3.60
N ILE A 1159 26.62 -37.51 3.78
CA ILE A 1159 26.35 -36.69 4.98
C ILE A 1159 24.83 -36.52 5.15
N PHE A 1160 24.13 -36.15 4.09
CA PHE A 1160 22.68 -35.96 4.10
C PHE A 1160 21.90 -37.25 4.42
N ASN A 1161 22.26 -38.37 3.77
CA ASN A 1161 21.56 -39.65 3.96
C ASN A 1161 21.80 -40.25 5.37
N THR A 1162 23.00 -40.12 5.92
CA THR A 1162 23.30 -40.54 7.30
C THR A 1162 22.46 -39.75 8.31
N ALA A 1163 22.38 -38.43 8.18
CA ALA A 1163 21.61 -37.56 9.07
C ALA A 1163 20.07 -37.80 9.02
N ARG A 1164 19.56 -38.46 7.97
CA ARG A 1164 18.12 -38.77 7.82
C ARG A 1164 17.78 -40.23 8.10
N SER A 1165 18.76 -41.07 8.39
CA SER A 1165 18.57 -42.49 8.70
C SER A 1165 18.04 -42.70 10.13
N PRO A 1166 17.23 -43.74 10.43
CA PRO A 1166 16.65 -43.95 11.76
C PRO A 1166 17.64 -44.13 12.92
N ALA A 1167 18.91 -44.47 12.63
CA ALA A 1167 19.98 -44.60 13.61
C ALA A 1167 20.77 -43.30 13.86
N GLY A 1168 20.41 -42.20 13.16
CA GLY A 1168 21.02 -40.88 13.28
C GLY A 1168 20.00 -39.78 13.61
N ARG A 1169 18.80 -40.15 14.07
CA ARG A 1169 17.75 -39.26 14.60
C ARG A 1169 17.55 -39.49 16.09
#